data_AF-A0A1I0T0K6-F1
#
_entry.id   AF-A0A1I0T0K6-F1
#
_cell.length_a   1.000
_cell.length_b   1.000
_cell.length_c   1.000
_cell.angle_alpha   90.00
_cell.angle_beta   90.00
_cell.angle_gamma   90.00
#
_symmetry.space_group_name_H-M   'P 1'
#
loop_
_entity.id
_entity.type
_entity.pdbx_description
1 polymer ?
#
loop_
_entity_poly.entity_id
_entity_poly.type
_entity_poly.pdbx_seq_one_letter_code
_entity_poly.pdbx_strand_id
1 'polypeptide(L)'
;MRLYDSVAKGFTEARPLTTKRPPVPAAVPLFVRGRARVLALDFDAKTRGGDAVKADVARALGWLGECGGRPVVDTSTSGGAHVLVPLAAGQSVGVDEVRPLLGLLAARLPTLDIVPMTNPATGCITVPGAACREGGVRELAGELHDAIDTLTVGSDPAFLPRLGALLGGAGTAPLSCAATETSANTRAASSHRRAVRAEVAAITASERIVGAGSSARLHPRLCRTAPPPAAVAAFAATGRLDTTRWPSRSEARQSVITHAVLAGDTAAVITDRVLTDDGWAGIRRAYEHYRAPAAAIARDCARALSWAASTLPDPVRDIGHKLKHTGGYEVGGIVDPATTAWLALAQRWVSSVYSGRRDRWTTHAVVQALAWGAAVGGEVVDGVPVVALGGRSLSTAAGLLPETTVWDTLARMRDIPGSPLLLIERGAGQNADRYALVPAKGVEGAGGESAVSTAFPPIGAVHPVWSVVGYRHRVLYDAVLAAESPMTVDALFERIRIGRSSGYETLLDLRTAGLLTVTGDGLVQRGPTDLDTLAARHGLASAVHTRIVRHRAERIVWREWLDAHEEARTAPPPPPLVTVDDGRTPPDEGLWDAIMADEHRYRPEHDPYAALPELLDAVTASPRRSAVQLGAATSPAPADHL
;
A
#
# COMPACT_ATOMS: atom_id res chain seq x y z
N MET A 1 8.46 -17.96 18.02
CA MET A 1 9.93 -17.85 17.85
C MET A 1 10.45 -19.02 17.02
N ARG A 2 11.69 -18.94 16.52
CA ARG A 2 12.41 -20.03 15.87
C ARG A 2 13.66 -20.38 16.67
N LEU A 3 13.90 -21.67 16.91
CA LEU A 3 15.09 -22.15 17.63
C LEU A 3 16.19 -22.54 16.65
N TYR A 4 17.44 -22.37 17.10
CA TYR A 4 18.61 -22.79 16.33
C TYR A 4 18.77 -24.30 16.37
N ASP A 5 18.92 -24.89 15.19
CA ASP A 5 19.25 -26.28 14.95
C ASP A 5 20.72 -26.37 14.50
N SER A 6 21.54 -27.07 15.30
CA SER A 6 22.97 -27.22 15.05
C SER A 6 23.27 -28.13 13.86
N VAL A 7 22.38 -29.08 13.53
CA VAL A 7 22.53 -30.01 12.40
C VAL A 7 22.19 -29.29 11.10
N ALA A 8 21.06 -28.58 11.06
CA ALA A 8 20.64 -27.79 9.91
C ALA A 8 21.41 -26.46 9.77
N LYS A 9 22.21 -26.10 10.78
CA LYS A 9 22.96 -24.82 10.88
C LYS A 9 22.07 -23.59 10.66
N GLY A 10 20.85 -23.61 11.20
CA GLY A 10 19.84 -22.59 10.91
C GLY A 10 18.69 -22.54 11.91
N PHE A 11 17.80 -21.56 11.74
CA PHE A 11 16.60 -21.39 12.57
C PHE A 11 15.39 -22.08 11.92
N THR A 12 15.21 -23.37 12.19
CA THR A 12 14.24 -24.25 11.51
C THR A 12 13.02 -24.59 12.37
N GLU A 13 13.18 -24.81 13.67
CA GLU A 13 12.10 -25.24 14.57
C GLU A 13 11.25 -24.07 15.07
N ALA A 14 9.95 -24.06 14.80
CA ALA A 14 9.02 -23.04 15.29
C ALA A 14 8.41 -23.42 16.65
N ARG A 15 8.44 -22.50 17.62
CA ARG A 15 7.83 -22.67 18.96
C ARG A 15 7.07 -21.43 19.44
N PRO A 16 6.06 -21.58 20.32
CA PRO A 16 5.45 -20.46 21.04
C PRO A 16 6.48 -19.69 21.89
N LEU A 17 6.26 -18.40 22.10
CA LEU A 17 7.04 -17.61 23.06
C LEU A 17 6.72 -18.06 24.48
N THR A 18 7.74 -18.16 25.33
CA THR A 18 7.62 -18.57 26.74
C THR A 18 8.29 -17.56 27.64
N THR A 19 7.88 -17.50 28.91
CA THR A 19 8.51 -16.64 29.94
C THR A 19 9.92 -17.10 30.28
N LYS A 20 10.23 -18.39 30.15
CA LYS A 20 11.58 -18.92 30.34
C LYS A 20 12.40 -18.77 29.05
N ARG A 21 13.66 -18.33 29.19
CA ARG A 21 14.63 -18.24 28.11
C ARG A 21 14.95 -19.65 27.56
N PRO A 22 14.93 -19.86 26.24
CA PRO A 22 15.38 -21.12 25.64
C PRO A 22 16.86 -21.40 25.93
N PRO A 23 17.27 -22.68 26.09
CA PRO A 23 18.66 -23.04 26.33
C PRO A 23 19.55 -22.91 25.08
N VAL A 24 18.94 -22.82 23.89
CA VAL A 24 19.59 -22.64 22.60
C VAL A 24 19.29 -21.25 22.05
N PRO A 25 20.10 -20.73 21.10
CA PRO A 25 19.81 -19.46 20.44
C PRO A 25 18.40 -19.46 19.85
N ALA A 26 17.67 -18.37 20.09
CA ALA A 26 16.29 -18.20 19.67
C ALA A 26 16.12 -16.88 18.92
N ALA A 27 15.48 -16.95 17.76
CA ALA A 27 15.22 -15.82 16.88
C ALA A 27 13.72 -15.55 16.74
N VAL A 28 13.38 -14.29 16.46
CA VAL A 28 12.02 -13.87 16.16
C VAL A 28 11.89 -13.60 14.67
N PRO A 29 10.86 -14.15 13.97
CA PRO A 29 10.60 -13.81 12.58
C PRO A 29 10.37 -12.31 12.40
N LEU A 30 10.99 -11.73 11.38
CA LEU A 30 10.87 -10.29 11.08
C LEU A 30 9.59 -9.96 10.32
N PHE A 31 9.08 -10.93 9.55
CA PHE A 31 7.92 -10.76 8.69
C PHE A 31 6.74 -11.59 9.18
N VAL A 32 5.57 -10.95 9.25
CA VAL A 32 4.28 -11.61 9.45
C VAL A 32 3.43 -11.31 8.24
N ARG A 33 2.99 -12.36 7.52
CA ARG A 33 2.25 -12.23 6.25
C ARG A 33 2.98 -11.31 5.25
N GLY A 34 4.31 -11.45 5.15
CA GLY A 34 5.15 -10.69 4.23
C GLY A 34 5.41 -9.23 4.63
N ARG A 35 5.02 -8.80 5.84
CA ARG A 35 5.16 -7.43 6.34
C ARG A 35 6.00 -7.40 7.61
N ALA A 36 6.99 -6.51 7.66
CA ALA A 36 7.81 -6.24 8.84
C ALA A 36 7.35 -4.96 9.54
N ARG A 37 7.38 -4.95 10.87
CA ARG A 37 7.08 -3.77 11.71
C ARG A 37 8.33 -3.15 12.34
N VAL A 38 9.49 -3.74 12.08
CA VAL A 38 10.79 -3.32 12.58
C VAL A 38 11.75 -3.33 11.40
N LEU A 39 12.54 -2.27 11.23
CA LEU A 39 13.74 -2.31 10.41
C LEU A 39 14.85 -2.90 11.29
N ALA A 40 15.24 -4.14 11.00
CA ALA A 40 16.31 -4.82 11.72
C ALA A 40 17.62 -4.75 10.92
N LEU A 41 18.67 -4.20 11.52
CA LEU A 41 20.00 -4.10 10.94
C LEU A 41 20.93 -5.04 11.71
N ASP A 42 21.47 -6.05 11.02
CA ASP A 42 22.36 -7.05 11.60
C ASP A 42 23.81 -6.74 11.23
N PHE A 43 24.67 -6.46 12.20
CA PHE A 43 26.07 -6.13 11.97
C PHE A 43 26.97 -7.29 12.42
N ASP A 44 27.68 -7.91 11.47
CA ASP A 44 28.52 -9.08 11.71
C ASP A 44 30.00 -8.71 11.85
N ALA A 45 30.62 -9.18 12.94
CA ALA A 45 32.04 -8.97 13.22
C ALA A 45 32.98 -9.92 12.47
N LYS A 46 32.47 -11.00 11.85
CA LYS A 46 33.31 -12.07 11.26
C LYS A 46 34.33 -11.61 10.23
N THR A 47 34.01 -10.60 9.43
CA THR A 47 34.86 -10.18 8.29
C THR A 47 35.79 -9.03 8.63
N ARG A 48 35.40 -8.13 9.55
CA ARG A 48 36.10 -6.86 9.81
C ARG A 48 36.35 -6.56 11.29
N GLY A 49 35.96 -7.46 12.19
CA GLY A 49 36.15 -7.34 13.64
C GLY A 49 35.12 -6.44 14.34
N GLY A 50 35.08 -6.53 15.67
CA GLY A 50 34.10 -5.81 16.50
C GLY A 50 34.25 -4.29 16.51
N ASP A 51 35.45 -3.75 16.29
CA ASP A 51 35.64 -2.29 16.25
C ASP A 51 35.05 -1.67 14.97
N ALA A 52 35.10 -2.40 13.84
CA ALA A 52 34.40 -1.99 12.62
C ALA A 52 32.88 -2.00 12.83
N VAL A 53 32.35 -3.02 13.52
CA VAL A 53 30.93 -3.10 13.89
C VAL A 53 30.53 -1.90 14.75
N LYS A 54 31.30 -1.57 15.79
CA LYS A 54 31.03 -0.40 16.65
C LYS A 54 31.00 0.91 15.84
N ALA A 55 31.95 1.09 14.91
CA ALA A 55 32.01 2.28 14.06
C ALA A 55 30.80 2.38 13.11
N ASP A 56 30.41 1.27 12.48
CA ASP A 56 29.25 1.22 11.59
C ASP A 56 27.94 1.41 12.37
N VAL A 57 27.80 0.79 13.54
CA VAL A 57 26.64 0.98 14.43
C VAL A 57 26.54 2.44 14.88
N ALA A 58 27.62 3.06 15.36
CA ALA A 58 27.61 4.47 15.77
C ALA A 58 27.20 5.39 14.62
N ARG A 59 27.69 5.12 13.41
CA ARG A 59 27.30 5.86 12.20
C ARG A 59 25.82 5.68 11.88
N ALA A 60 25.34 4.44 11.89
CA ALA A 60 23.93 4.13 11.67
C ALA A 60 23.04 4.84 12.69
N LEU A 61 23.37 4.79 13.99
CA LEU A 61 22.62 5.45 15.05
C LEU A 61 22.52 6.96 14.84
N GLY A 62 23.61 7.63 14.41
CA GLY A 62 23.58 9.05 14.05
C GLY A 62 22.57 9.35 12.94
N TRP A 63 22.60 8.59 11.84
CA TRP A 63 21.66 8.75 10.72
C TRP A 63 20.21 8.43 11.10
N LEU A 64 20.00 7.38 11.88
CA LEU A 64 18.67 6.98 12.36
C LEU A 64 18.08 8.08 13.24
N GLY A 65 18.87 8.63 14.17
CA GLY A 65 18.48 9.74 15.04
C GLY A 65 18.13 11.01 14.26
N GLU A 66 18.97 11.42 13.29
CA GLU A 66 18.70 12.56 12.39
C GLU A 66 17.36 12.42 11.64
N CYS A 67 16.90 11.19 11.42
CA CYS A 67 15.67 10.88 10.69
C CYS A 67 14.46 10.63 11.60
N GLY A 68 14.61 10.65 12.93
CA GLY A 68 13.52 10.34 13.88
C GLY A 68 13.29 8.85 14.09
N GLY A 69 14.27 8.01 13.75
CA GLY A 69 14.30 6.60 14.11
C GLY A 69 14.60 6.42 15.59
N ARG A 70 13.93 5.46 16.23
CA ARG A 70 14.17 5.10 17.63
C ARG A 70 14.76 3.68 17.71
N PRO A 71 16.09 3.54 17.85
CA PRO A 71 16.74 2.23 17.83
C PRO A 71 16.76 1.57 19.21
N VAL A 72 16.62 0.25 19.23
CA VAL A 72 17.03 -0.64 20.33
C VAL A 72 18.25 -1.41 19.86
N VAL A 73 19.32 -1.39 20.65
CA VAL A 73 20.59 -2.00 20.28
C VAL A 73 20.93 -3.14 21.21
N ASP A 74 21.43 -4.24 20.64
CA ASP A 74 22.09 -5.28 21.42
C ASP A 74 23.44 -5.67 20.81
N THR A 75 24.27 -6.32 21.62
CA THR A 75 25.58 -6.83 21.20
C THR A 75 25.71 -8.32 21.53
N SER A 76 26.33 -9.07 20.62
CA SER A 76 26.69 -10.47 20.85
C SER A 76 28.06 -10.59 21.52
N THR A 77 28.31 -11.77 22.10
CA THR A 77 29.62 -12.13 22.68
C THR A 77 30.73 -12.23 21.62
N SER A 78 30.38 -12.47 20.36
CA SER A 78 31.30 -12.45 19.21
C SER A 78 31.63 -11.04 18.70
N GLY A 79 31.05 -9.98 19.29
CA GLY A 79 31.27 -8.59 18.89
C GLY A 79 30.40 -8.10 17.74
N GLY A 80 29.43 -8.91 17.29
CA GLY A 80 28.36 -8.46 16.40
C GLY A 80 27.32 -7.64 17.14
N ALA A 81 26.46 -6.93 16.42
CA ALA A 81 25.45 -6.06 17.01
C ALA A 81 24.16 -6.06 16.19
N HIS A 82 23.03 -5.87 16.85
CA HIS A 82 21.77 -5.59 16.15
C HIS A 82 21.30 -4.19 16.47
N VAL A 83 20.75 -3.53 15.46
CA VAL A 83 20.00 -2.29 15.63
C VAL A 83 18.57 -2.54 15.16
N LEU A 84 17.65 -2.60 16.12
CA LEU A 84 16.23 -2.85 15.90
C LEU A 84 15.47 -1.51 15.95
N VAL A 85 14.94 -1.08 14.80
CA VAL A 85 14.21 0.20 14.70
C VAL A 85 12.73 -0.10 14.49
N PRO A 86 11.89 -0.14 15.54
CA PRO A 86 10.44 -0.26 15.38
C PRO A 86 9.92 0.89 14.51
N LEU A 87 9.14 0.54 13.50
CA LEU A 87 8.45 1.52 12.67
C LEU A 87 7.36 2.19 13.51
N ALA A 88 6.85 3.33 13.02
CA ALA A 88 5.70 3.96 13.64
C ALA A 88 4.57 2.94 13.82
N ALA A 89 3.80 3.03 14.89
CA ALA A 89 2.80 2.02 15.14
C ALA A 89 1.82 1.90 13.94
N GLY A 90 1.46 0.65 13.63
CA GLY A 90 0.65 0.27 12.46
C GLY A 90 1.27 0.54 11.07
N GLN A 91 2.43 1.21 11.00
CA GLN A 91 3.29 1.14 9.84
C GLN A 91 3.91 -0.26 9.73
N SER A 92 3.99 -0.74 8.51
CA SER A 92 4.75 -1.94 8.17
C SER A 92 5.38 -1.76 6.81
N VAL A 93 6.37 -2.59 6.48
CA VAL A 93 7.02 -2.59 5.17
C VAL A 93 7.14 -3.99 4.61
N GLY A 94 7.01 -4.11 3.29
CA GLY A 94 7.37 -5.30 2.55
C GLY A 94 8.86 -5.31 2.19
N VAL A 95 9.36 -6.48 1.78
CA VAL A 95 10.76 -6.64 1.35
C VAL A 95 11.09 -5.73 0.16
N ASP A 96 10.23 -5.69 -0.86
CA ASP A 96 10.48 -4.88 -2.06
C ASP A 96 10.47 -3.38 -1.77
N GLU A 97 9.73 -2.96 -0.74
CA GLU A 97 9.66 -1.57 -0.29
C GLU A 97 10.95 -1.17 0.45
N VAL A 98 11.51 -2.06 1.28
CA VAL A 98 12.68 -1.72 2.11
C VAL A 98 14.02 -2.04 1.43
N ARG A 99 14.04 -2.95 0.44
CA ARG A 99 15.25 -3.41 -0.25
C ARG A 99 16.11 -2.27 -0.85
N PRO A 100 15.55 -1.24 -1.53
CA PRO A 100 16.36 -0.15 -2.05
C PRO A 100 17.11 0.61 -0.93
N LEU A 101 16.44 0.83 0.20
CA LEU A 101 17.02 1.49 1.36
C LEU A 101 18.11 0.62 2.03
N LEU A 102 17.87 -0.69 2.16
CA LEU A 102 18.87 -1.62 2.67
C LEU A 102 20.12 -1.67 1.78
N GLY A 103 19.95 -1.60 0.46
CA GLY A 103 21.07 -1.50 -0.47
C GLY A 103 21.91 -0.23 -0.25
N LEU A 104 21.25 0.91 -0.02
CA LEU A 104 21.95 2.17 0.30
C LEU A 104 22.73 2.07 1.61
N LEU A 105 22.15 1.45 2.64
CA LEU A 105 22.81 1.23 3.94
C LEU A 105 24.00 0.28 3.81
N ALA A 106 23.82 -0.88 3.16
CA ALA A 106 24.88 -1.88 2.98
C ALA A 106 26.07 -1.33 2.17
N ALA A 107 25.82 -0.46 1.20
CA ALA A 107 26.87 0.20 0.44
C ALA A 107 27.76 1.13 1.30
N ARG A 108 27.30 1.54 2.50
CA ARG A 108 27.97 2.51 3.38
C ARG A 108 28.37 1.95 4.74
N LEU A 109 27.85 0.78 5.09
CA LEU A 109 28.05 0.08 6.36
C LEU A 109 28.60 -1.31 6.04
N PRO A 110 29.92 -1.47 5.86
CA PRO A 110 30.52 -2.71 5.37
C PRO A 110 30.29 -3.95 6.24
N THR A 111 29.91 -3.78 7.51
CA THR A 111 29.58 -4.89 8.43
C THR A 111 28.10 -5.27 8.44
N LEU A 112 27.24 -4.52 7.75
CA LEU A 112 25.79 -4.76 7.71
C LEU A 112 25.42 -5.94 6.81
N ASP A 113 24.82 -6.98 7.40
CA ASP A 113 24.11 -8.04 6.70
C ASP A 113 22.63 -7.67 6.53
N ILE A 114 22.18 -7.59 5.27
CA ILE A 114 20.80 -7.29 4.90
C ILE A 114 19.96 -8.54 4.64
N VAL A 115 20.55 -9.74 4.66
CA VAL A 115 19.86 -11.01 4.40
C VAL A 115 18.64 -11.20 5.31
N PRO A 116 18.71 -10.95 6.64
CA PRO A 116 17.54 -11.13 7.52
C PRO A 116 16.32 -10.31 7.09
N MET A 117 16.53 -9.10 6.56
CA MET A 117 15.46 -8.19 6.11
C MET A 117 15.12 -8.31 4.62
N THR A 118 15.76 -9.21 3.87
CA THR A 118 15.49 -9.40 2.44
C THR A 118 14.88 -10.75 2.09
N ASN A 119 14.57 -11.58 3.08
CA ASN A 119 13.88 -12.86 2.93
C ASN A 119 12.59 -12.90 3.78
N PRO A 120 11.39 -12.78 3.18
CA PRO A 120 10.14 -12.72 3.95
C PRO A 120 9.70 -14.06 4.54
N ALA A 121 10.19 -15.19 4.01
CA ALA A 121 9.78 -16.52 4.42
C ALA A 121 10.57 -17.02 5.65
N THR A 122 11.86 -16.71 5.71
CA THR A 122 12.76 -17.22 6.77
C THR A 122 13.52 -16.14 7.52
N GLY A 123 13.41 -14.87 7.11
CA GLY A 123 14.04 -13.73 7.78
C GLY A 123 13.67 -13.68 9.26
N CYS A 124 14.67 -13.84 10.11
CA CYS A 124 14.55 -13.78 11.56
C CYS A 124 15.82 -13.23 12.17
N ILE A 125 15.71 -12.66 13.37
CA ILE A 125 16.82 -12.08 14.10
C ILE A 125 16.80 -12.53 15.56
N THR A 126 17.97 -12.74 16.15
CA THR A 126 18.05 -12.96 17.60
C THR A 126 17.82 -11.63 18.33
N VAL A 127 17.18 -11.69 19.50
CA VAL A 127 16.75 -10.50 20.25
C VAL A 127 17.58 -10.34 21.53
N PRO A 128 17.55 -9.17 22.19
CA PRO A 128 18.26 -8.98 23.46
C PRO A 128 17.89 -10.08 24.47
N GLY A 129 18.90 -10.63 25.15
CA GLY A 129 18.76 -11.74 26.10
C GLY A 129 18.74 -13.14 25.48
N ALA A 130 18.71 -13.29 24.15
CA ALA A 130 18.86 -14.60 23.50
C ALA A 130 20.27 -15.18 23.72
N ALA A 131 20.38 -16.51 23.79
CA ALA A 131 21.69 -17.17 23.88
C ALA A 131 22.50 -16.98 22.58
N CYS A 132 23.81 -16.78 22.71
CA CYS A 132 24.75 -16.72 21.58
C CYS A 132 25.21 -18.13 21.20
N ARG A 133 25.65 -18.33 19.94
CA ARG A 133 26.16 -19.64 19.48
C ARG A 133 27.48 -20.00 20.15
N GLU A 134 28.29 -18.98 20.44
CA GLU A 134 29.62 -19.05 21.04
C GLU A 134 29.57 -19.13 22.58
N GLY A 135 28.37 -19.10 23.17
CA GLY A 135 28.16 -19.00 24.60
C GLY A 135 27.90 -17.57 25.06
N GLY A 136 27.29 -17.44 26.24
CA GLY A 136 26.76 -16.18 26.78
C GLY A 136 25.42 -15.78 26.16
N VAL A 137 25.04 -14.51 26.33
CA VAL A 137 23.76 -13.95 25.87
C VAL A 137 23.99 -12.64 25.13
N ARG A 138 23.01 -12.25 24.31
CA ARG A 138 22.99 -10.91 23.73
C ARG A 138 22.66 -9.89 24.81
N GLU A 139 23.50 -8.88 24.94
CA GLU A 139 23.35 -7.83 25.96
C GLU A 139 22.63 -6.64 25.36
N LEU A 140 21.57 -6.18 26.03
CA LEU A 140 20.87 -4.95 25.68
C LEU A 140 21.76 -3.76 25.99
N ALA A 141 21.91 -2.84 25.05
CA ALA A 141 22.53 -1.55 25.30
C ALA A 141 21.50 -0.57 25.89
N GLY A 142 21.77 -0.08 27.11
CA GLY A 142 20.91 0.85 27.83
C GLY A 142 19.89 0.16 28.75
N GLU A 143 18.89 0.92 29.20
CA GLU A 143 17.90 0.47 30.18
C GLU A 143 16.74 -0.31 29.55
N LEU A 144 16.24 -1.32 30.26
CA LEU A 144 15.13 -2.16 29.78
C LEU A 144 13.83 -1.35 29.56
N HIS A 145 13.56 -0.38 30.43
CA HIS A 145 12.34 0.43 30.33
C HIS A 145 12.32 1.27 29.03
N ASP A 146 13.45 1.86 28.65
CA ASP A 146 13.58 2.65 27.42
C ASP A 146 13.43 1.80 26.17
N ALA A 147 13.93 0.56 26.20
CA ALA A 147 13.73 -0.40 25.12
C ALA A 147 12.25 -0.79 24.97
N ILE A 148 11.54 -1.02 26.08
CA ILE A 148 10.10 -1.30 26.09
C ILE A 148 9.31 -0.11 25.54
N ASP A 149 9.59 1.10 26.01
CA ASP A 149 8.92 2.31 25.51
C ASP A 149 9.17 2.48 24.00
N THR A 150 10.42 2.31 23.56
CA THR A 150 10.79 2.40 22.15
C THR A 150 10.05 1.39 21.28
N LEU A 151 9.97 0.13 21.70
CA LEU A 151 9.24 -0.93 20.98
C LEU A 151 7.71 -0.73 21.02
N THR A 152 7.19 -0.02 22.02
CA THR A 152 5.76 0.25 22.18
C THR A 152 5.31 1.45 21.35
N VAL A 153 6.06 2.54 21.39
CA VAL A 153 5.73 3.80 20.72
C VAL A 153 6.15 3.77 19.26
N GLY A 154 7.31 3.19 18.94
CA GLY A 154 7.87 3.16 17.59
C GLY A 154 8.48 4.49 17.13
N SER A 155 9.09 4.48 15.95
CA SER A 155 9.75 5.64 15.33
C SER A 155 8.76 6.68 14.77
N ASP A 156 9.26 7.85 14.37
CA ASP A 156 8.47 8.84 13.61
C ASP A 156 7.91 8.23 12.31
N PRO A 157 6.65 8.47 11.92
CA PRO A 157 6.08 7.93 10.66
C PRO A 157 6.87 8.27 9.40
N ALA A 158 7.58 9.41 9.39
CA ALA A 158 8.40 9.86 8.28
C ALA A 158 9.86 9.35 8.36
N PHE A 159 10.18 8.47 9.31
CA PHE A 159 11.52 7.92 9.51
C PHE A 159 12.13 7.32 8.24
N LEU A 160 11.49 6.32 7.61
CA LEU A 160 12.02 5.66 6.42
C LEU A 160 12.19 6.62 5.23
N PRO A 161 11.20 7.49 4.90
CA PRO A 161 11.39 8.51 3.88
C PRO A 161 12.54 9.46 4.18
N ARG A 162 12.68 9.95 5.42
CA ARG A 162 13.78 10.85 5.81
C ARG A 162 15.13 10.16 5.65
N LEU A 163 15.24 8.89 6.03
CA LEU A 163 16.46 8.11 5.84
C LEU A 163 16.79 7.91 4.36
N GLY A 164 15.79 7.64 3.52
CA GLY A 164 15.96 7.60 2.06
C GLY A 164 16.45 8.92 1.47
N ALA A 165 15.86 10.05 1.89
CA ALA A 165 16.31 11.39 1.49
C ALA A 165 17.75 11.68 1.93
N LEU A 166 18.11 11.25 3.15
CA LEU A 166 19.45 11.40 3.72
C LEU A 166 20.51 10.72 2.87
N LEU A 167 20.23 9.48 2.45
CA LEU A 167 21.18 8.60 1.76
C LEU A 167 21.20 8.79 0.24
N GLY A 168 20.63 9.87 -0.29
CA GLY A 168 20.72 10.23 -1.72
C GLY A 168 19.39 10.43 -2.44
N GLY A 169 18.25 10.25 -1.76
CA GLY A 169 16.92 10.53 -2.33
C GLY A 169 16.57 9.69 -3.57
N ALA A 170 15.78 10.25 -4.47
CA ALA A 170 15.07 9.64 -5.63
C ALA A 170 15.89 8.80 -6.66
N GLY A 171 17.13 8.40 -6.35
CA GLY A 171 17.85 7.34 -7.09
C GLY A 171 17.26 5.94 -6.86
N THR A 172 16.37 5.80 -5.88
CA THR A 172 15.57 4.58 -5.66
C THR A 172 14.21 4.74 -6.33
N ALA A 173 13.81 3.74 -7.14
CA ALA A 173 12.44 3.65 -7.63
C ALA A 173 11.47 3.81 -6.45
N PRO A 174 10.30 4.47 -6.65
CA PRO A 174 9.31 4.64 -5.58
C PRO A 174 9.06 3.30 -4.90
N LEU A 175 8.91 3.31 -3.57
CA LEU A 175 8.73 2.11 -2.74
C LEU A 175 7.41 1.37 -3.01
N SER A 176 6.75 1.59 -4.17
CA SER A 176 5.52 0.91 -4.56
C SER A 176 5.81 -0.38 -5.32
N CYS A 177 5.76 -1.49 -4.59
CA CYS A 177 5.47 -2.87 -5.00
C CYS A 177 5.73 -3.27 -6.47
N ALA A 178 6.95 -3.49 -6.93
CA ALA A 178 7.15 -4.20 -8.20
C ALA A 178 6.87 -5.70 -8.00
N ALA A 179 5.68 -6.18 -8.38
CA ALA A 179 5.35 -7.60 -8.36
C ALA A 179 5.69 -8.21 -9.72
N THR A 180 6.74 -9.04 -9.75
CA THR A 180 7.06 -9.94 -10.86
C THR A 180 6.25 -11.22 -10.73
N GLU A 181 5.44 -11.56 -11.75
CA GLU A 181 5.05 -12.95 -12.01
C GLU A 181 4.48 -13.09 -13.44
N THR A 182 5.11 -13.98 -14.21
CA THR A 182 4.84 -14.26 -15.63
C THR A 182 3.99 -15.53 -15.75
N SER A 183 2.77 -15.41 -16.26
CA SER A 183 2.03 -16.47 -16.97
C SER A 183 0.89 -15.82 -17.79
N ALA A 184 0.36 -16.52 -18.80
CA ALA A 184 -0.54 -15.94 -19.81
C ALA A 184 -1.90 -15.48 -19.23
N ASN A 185 -2.47 -16.19 -18.24
CA ASN A 185 -3.65 -15.74 -17.48
C ASN A 185 -3.34 -14.59 -16.52
N THR A 186 -2.05 -14.37 -16.23
CA THR A 186 -1.53 -13.29 -15.39
C THR A 186 -1.39 -11.97 -16.15
N ARG A 187 -1.46 -11.94 -17.49
CA ARG A 187 -1.30 -10.71 -18.29
C ARG A 187 -2.48 -9.75 -18.17
N ALA A 188 -3.72 -10.24 -18.20
CA ALA A 188 -4.90 -9.40 -18.00
C ALA A 188 -5.00 -8.90 -16.54
N ALA A 189 -4.80 -9.81 -15.57
CA ALA A 189 -4.76 -9.46 -14.15
C ALA A 189 -3.59 -8.51 -13.80
N SER A 190 -2.43 -8.67 -14.43
CA SER A 190 -1.31 -7.72 -14.27
C SER A 190 -1.57 -6.40 -14.98
N SER A 191 -2.27 -6.37 -16.11
CA SER A 191 -2.68 -5.12 -16.77
C SER A 191 -3.65 -4.33 -15.91
N HIS A 192 -4.70 -4.97 -15.37
CA HIS A 192 -5.63 -4.32 -14.45
C HIS A 192 -4.91 -3.80 -13.18
N ARG A 193 -4.08 -4.63 -12.54
CA ARG A 193 -3.31 -4.20 -11.36
C ARG A 193 -2.36 -3.04 -11.66
N ARG A 194 -1.76 -3.00 -12.86
CA ARG A 194 -0.91 -1.90 -13.31
C ARG A 194 -1.71 -0.63 -13.56
N ALA A 195 -2.87 -0.73 -14.22
CA ALA A 195 -3.77 0.41 -14.44
C ALA A 195 -4.24 1.00 -13.10
N VAL A 196 -4.72 0.15 -12.18
CA VAL A 196 -5.12 0.60 -10.83
C VAL A 196 -3.95 1.24 -10.10
N ARG A 197 -2.72 0.71 -10.22
CA ARG A 197 -1.55 1.32 -9.59
C ARG A 197 -1.20 2.69 -10.20
N ALA A 198 -1.29 2.82 -11.52
CA ALA A 198 -1.07 4.09 -12.20
C ALA A 198 -2.07 5.14 -11.72
N GLU A 199 -3.36 4.76 -11.63
CA GLU A 199 -4.41 5.63 -11.09
C GLU A 199 -4.21 5.96 -9.61
N VAL A 200 -3.80 5.01 -8.77
CA VAL A 200 -3.43 5.29 -7.37
C VAL A 200 -2.31 6.32 -7.31
N ALA A 201 -1.26 6.15 -8.13
CA ALA A 201 -0.15 7.09 -8.18
C ALA A 201 -0.59 8.49 -8.68
N ALA A 202 -1.47 8.55 -9.67
CA ALA A 202 -2.01 9.79 -10.21
C ALA A 202 -2.88 10.54 -9.18
N ILE A 203 -3.84 9.85 -8.55
CA ILE A 203 -4.68 10.41 -7.48
C ILE A 203 -3.80 10.90 -6.32
N THR A 204 -2.87 10.06 -5.85
CA THR A 204 -1.96 10.40 -4.76
C THR A 204 -1.10 11.63 -5.11
N ALA A 205 -0.57 11.69 -6.33
CA ALA A 205 0.20 12.85 -6.79
C ALA A 205 -0.67 14.11 -6.83
N SER A 206 -1.90 14.03 -7.34
CA SER A 206 -2.83 15.17 -7.42
C SER A 206 -3.21 15.76 -6.06
N GLU A 207 -3.32 14.93 -5.02
CA GLU A 207 -3.66 15.35 -3.66
C GLU A 207 -2.46 15.89 -2.87
N ARG A 208 -1.23 15.68 -3.38
CA ARG A 208 0.02 15.96 -2.69
C ARG A 208 0.89 16.98 -3.40
N ILE A 209 0.65 17.26 -4.68
CA ILE A 209 1.37 18.25 -5.47
C ILE A 209 0.43 19.41 -5.80
N VAL A 210 0.89 20.63 -5.57
CA VAL A 210 0.17 21.87 -5.89
C VAL A 210 0.97 22.66 -6.93
N GLY A 211 0.28 23.24 -7.91
CA GLY A 211 0.90 23.96 -9.02
C GLY A 211 1.29 23.04 -10.17
N ALA A 212 1.91 23.62 -11.21
CA ALA A 212 2.27 22.91 -12.43
C ALA A 212 3.62 23.36 -12.98
N GLY A 213 4.29 22.49 -13.73
CA GLY A 213 5.60 22.78 -14.33
C GLY A 213 6.64 23.23 -13.29
N SER A 214 7.31 24.35 -13.54
CA SER A 214 8.34 24.91 -12.63
C SER A 214 7.80 25.44 -11.30
N SER A 215 6.47 25.66 -11.20
CA SER A 215 5.77 26.12 -9.99
C SER A 215 5.23 24.97 -9.13
N ALA A 216 5.33 23.72 -9.62
CA ALA A 216 4.88 22.55 -8.88
C ALA A 216 5.70 22.37 -7.59
N ARG A 217 5.00 22.11 -6.48
CA ARG A 217 5.59 21.86 -5.16
C ARG A 217 4.76 20.88 -4.35
N LEU A 218 5.37 20.35 -3.30
CA LEU A 218 4.67 19.54 -2.32
C LEU A 218 3.61 20.39 -1.60
N HIS A 219 2.45 19.79 -1.31
CA HIS A 219 1.38 20.45 -0.58
C HIS A 219 1.89 20.89 0.81
N PRO A 220 1.62 22.13 1.28
CA PRO A 220 2.18 22.65 2.54
C PRO A 220 1.98 21.74 3.77
N ARG A 221 0.87 21.00 3.83
CA ARG A 221 0.59 20.00 4.89
C ARG A 221 1.65 18.90 5.03
N LEU A 222 2.39 18.60 3.95
CA LEU A 222 3.40 17.55 3.87
C LEU A 222 4.83 18.11 3.96
N CYS A 223 4.98 19.44 3.90
CA CYS A 223 6.29 20.07 3.95
C CYS A 223 6.92 19.91 5.34
N ARG A 224 8.22 19.60 5.33
CA ARG A 224 9.07 19.57 6.51
C ARG A 224 9.33 21.00 6.96
N THR A 225 9.18 21.24 8.26
CA THR A 225 9.52 22.52 8.90
C THR A 225 10.91 22.52 9.53
N ALA A 226 11.46 21.35 9.86
CA ALA A 226 12.79 21.23 10.43
C ALA A 226 13.89 21.53 9.39
N PRO A 227 15.00 22.21 9.76
CA PRO A 227 16.11 22.49 8.85
C PRO A 227 16.72 21.18 8.32
N PRO A 228 17.35 21.18 7.12
CA PRO A 228 18.01 20.00 6.59
C PRO A 228 19.18 19.57 7.50
N PRO A 229 19.57 18.29 7.46
CA PRO A 229 20.75 17.80 8.18
C PRO A 229 22.01 18.63 7.88
N ALA A 230 22.87 18.81 8.88
CA ALA A 230 24.04 19.69 8.77
C ALA A 230 24.97 19.31 7.60
N ALA A 231 25.15 18.01 7.33
CA ALA A 231 25.93 17.55 6.18
C ALA A 231 25.33 17.96 4.83
N VAL A 232 23.99 17.97 4.72
CA VAL A 232 23.26 18.40 3.51
C VAL A 232 23.48 19.90 3.29
N ALA A 233 23.32 20.70 4.34
CA ALA A 233 23.58 22.15 4.29
C ALA A 233 25.06 22.46 3.98
N ALA A 234 26.00 21.71 4.56
CA ALA A 234 27.43 21.88 4.31
C ALA A 234 27.81 21.56 2.86
N PHE A 235 27.26 20.49 2.28
CA PHE A 235 27.45 20.20 0.85
C PHE A 235 26.82 21.30 -0.02
N ALA A 236 25.62 21.79 0.34
CA ALA A 236 24.96 22.87 -0.39
C ALA A 236 25.84 24.13 -0.51
N ALA A 237 26.43 24.55 0.60
CA ALA A 237 27.27 25.75 0.67
C ALA A 237 28.65 25.55 0.05
N THR A 238 29.32 24.44 0.35
CA THR A 238 30.77 24.31 0.05
C THR A 238 31.09 23.37 -1.11
N GLY A 239 30.20 22.42 -1.41
CA GLY A 239 30.45 21.33 -2.35
C GLY A 239 31.39 20.24 -1.80
N ARG A 240 31.75 20.31 -0.51
CA ARG A 240 32.57 19.30 0.17
C ARG A 240 31.76 18.01 0.33
N LEU A 241 32.18 16.97 -0.37
CA LEU A 241 31.54 15.65 -0.35
C LEU A 241 31.87 14.90 0.95
N ASP A 242 30.84 14.51 1.70
CA ASP A 242 30.96 13.51 2.76
C ASP A 242 30.87 12.11 2.14
N THR A 243 32.03 11.51 1.86
CA THR A 243 32.13 10.19 1.22
C THR A 243 31.61 9.05 2.09
N THR A 244 31.43 9.28 3.40
CA THR A 244 30.81 8.28 4.29
C THR A 244 29.29 8.20 4.09
N ARG A 245 28.69 9.27 3.57
CA ARG A 245 27.24 9.41 3.35
C ARG A 245 26.86 9.35 1.88
N TRP A 246 27.68 9.88 0.99
CA TRP A 246 27.41 9.89 -0.45
C TRP A 246 28.62 9.36 -1.23
N PRO A 247 28.52 8.18 -1.86
CA PRO A 247 29.52 7.64 -2.78
C PRO A 247 29.85 8.58 -3.94
N SER A 248 28.91 9.44 -4.35
CA SER A 248 29.04 10.33 -5.49
C SER A 248 28.50 11.73 -5.23
N ARG A 249 29.02 12.72 -5.98
CA ARG A 249 28.49 14.10 -5.96
C ARG A 249 27.04 14.18 -6.44
N SER A 250 26.64 13.30 -7.36
CA SER A 250 25.25 13.24 -7.86
C SER A 250 24.27 12.87 -6.74
N GLU A 251 24.63 11.94 -5.86
CA GLU A 251 23.80 11.57 -4.71
C GLU A 251 23.72 12.70 -3.67
N ALA A 252 24.85 13.36 -3.39
CA ALA A 252 24.87 14.51 -2.48
C ALA A 252 23.99 15.66 -3.02
N ARG A 253 24.09 15.94 -4.33
CA ARG A 253 23.24 16.91 -5.02
C ARG A 253 21.76 16.53 -4.95
N GLN A 254 21.41 15.29 -5.27
CA GLN A 254 20.05 14.82 -5.20
C GLN A 254 19.50 14.89 -3.76
N SER A 255 20.34 14.64 -2.74
CA SER A 255 19.95 14.79 -1.34
C SER A 255 19.59 16.24 -1.00
N VAL A 256 20.39 17.23 -1.42
CA VAL A 256 20.08 18.65 -1.23
C VAL A 256 18.78 19.05 -1.93
N ILE A 257 18.63 18.69 -3.21
CA ILE A 257 17.41 19.00 -3.97
C ILE A 257 16.18 18.36 -3.32
N THR A 258 16.30 17.11 -2.87
CA THR A 258 15.21 16.41 -2.17
C THR A 258 14.83 17.13 -0.88
N HIS A 259 15.80 17.60 -0.09
CA HIS A 259 15.52 18.36 1.13
C HIS A 259 14.85 19.72 0.87
N ALA A 260 15.21 20.42 -0.20
CA ALA A 260 14.54 21.66 -0.60
C ALA A 260 13.09 21.43 -1.06
N VAL A 261 12.86 20.37 -1.86
CA VAL A 261 11.50 19.95 -2.23
C VAL A 261 10.68 19.56 -1.00
N LEU A 262 11.28 18.84 -0.04
CA LEU A 262 10.63 18.52 1.24
C LEU A 262 10.30 19.77 2.06
N ALA A 263 11.05 20.85 1.92
CA ALA A 263 10.73 22.15 2.54
C ALA A 263 9.60 22.91 1.80
N GLY A 264 9.19 22.43 0.62
CA GLY A 264 8.11 23.04 -0.19
C GLY A 264 8.61 23.98 -1.29
N ASP A 265 9.92 24.02 -1.55
CA ASP A 265 10.46 24.85 -2.62
C ASP A 265 10.05 24.33 -4.01
N THR A 266 9.81 25.26 -4.93
CA THR A 266 9.54 24.95 -6.35
C THR A 266 10.84 24.80 -7.13
N ALA A 267 10.80 24.14 -8.29
CA ALA A 267 11.96 24.07 -9.18
C ALA A 267 12.47 25.47 -9.60
N ALA A 268 11.56 26.44 -9.77
CA ALA A 268 11.92 27.83 -10.04
C ALA A 268 12.71 28.47 -8.89
N VAL A 269 12.23 28.33 -7.65
CA VAL A 269 12.91 28.86 -6.45
C VAL A 269 14.26 28.20 -6.23
N ILE A 270 14.34 26.88 -6.40
CA ILE A 270 15.61 26.15 -6.25
C ILE A 270 16.60 26.60 -7.32
N THR A 271 16.16 26.74 -8.57
CA THR A 271 17.02 27.23 -9.66
C THR A 271 17.53 28.64 -9.37
N ASP A 272 16.66 29.53 -8.89
CA ASP A 272 17.05 30.88 -8.49
C ASP A 272 18.11 30.86 -7.38
N ARG A 273 17.88 30.13 -6.28
CA ARG A 273 18.88 30.01 -5.19
C ARG A 273 20.22 29.46 -5.68
N VAL A 274 20.21 28.44 -6.54
CA VAL A 274 21.45 27.89 -7.11
C VAL A 274 22.23 28.95 -7.91
N LEU A 275 21.53 29.92 -8.51
CA LEU A 275 22.12 30.98 -9.33
C LEU A 275 22.40 32.28 -8.58
N THR A 276 21.78 32.54 -7.43
CA THR A 276 21.87 33.84 -6.74
C THR A 276 22.37 33.74 -5.31
N ASP A 277 22.21 32.60 -4.63
CA ASP A 277 22.56 32.41 -3.22
C ASP A 277 23.99 31.85 -3.07
N ASP A 278 24.83 32.58 -2.34
CA ASP A 278 26.19 32.14 -1.99
C ASP A 278 26.18 30.92 -1.04
N GLY A 279 25.12 30.77 -0.26
CA GLY A 279 24.85 29.58 0.56
C GLY A 279 24.61 28.31 -0.25
N TRP A 280 24.51 28.41 -1.59
CA TRP A 280 24.35 27.30 -2.54
C TRP A 280 25.50 27.18 -3.54
N ALA A 281 26.63 27.85 -3.29
CA ALA A 281 27.80 27.81 -4.19
C ALA A 281 28.32 26.39 -4.46
N GLY A 282 28.22 25.50 -3.48
CA GLY A 282 28.56 24.08 -3.63
C GLY A 282 27.68 23.33 -4.64
N ILE A 283 26.38 23.58 -4.61
CA ILE A 283 25.43 22.98 -5.56
C ILE A 283 25.57 23.58 -6.95
N ARG A 284 25.81 24.89 -7.04
CA ARG A 284 26.09 25.57 -8.30
C ARG A 284 27.23 24.87 -9.05
N ARG A 285 28.36 24.67 -8.36
CA ARG A 285 29.51 23.89 -8.89
C ARG A 285 29.15 22.46 -9.27
N ALA A 286 28.25 21.82 -8.53
CA ALA A 286 27.80 20.46 -8.83
C ALA A 286 26.92 20.35 -10.10
N TYR A 287 26.47 21.47 -10.66
CA TYR A 287 25.71 21.54 -11.92
C TYR A 287 26.47 22.21 -13.08
N GLU A 288 27.65 22.81 -12.84
CA GLU A 288 28.45 23.53 -13.85
C GLU A 288 28.81 22.69 -15.08
N HIS A 289 28.96 21.38 -14.92
CA HIS A 289 29.30 20.48 -16.04
C HIS A 289 28.13 20.21 -16.99
N TYR A 290 26.90 20.61 -16.65
CA TYR A 290 25.76 20.47 -17.55
C TYR A 290 25.66 21.65 -18.50
N ARG A 291 25.46 21.37 -19.79
CA ARG A 291 25.21 22.40 -20.82
C ARG A 291 23.99 23.28 -20.49
N ALA A 292 22.98 22.73 -19.81
CA ALA A 292 21.78 23.44 -19.39
C ALA A 292 21.50 23.16 -17.89
N PRO A 293 22.17 23.88 -16.97
CA PRO A 293 22.05 23.64 -15.53
C PRO A 293 20.61 23.72 -15.02
N ALA A 294 19.85 24.74 -15.44
CA ALA A 294 18.43 24.90 -15.05
C ALA A 294 17.56 23.69 -15.44
N ALA A 295 17.78 23.12 -16.63
CA ALA A 295 17.05 21.93 -17.07
C ALA A 295 17.46 20.67 -16.28
N ALA A 296 18.72 20.56 -15.86
CA ALA A 296 19.18 19.48 -14.99
C ALA A 296 18.57 19.60 -13.59
N ILE A 297 18.55 20.80 -13.01
CA ILE A 297 17.91 21.10 -11.72
C ILE A 297 16.41 20.76 -11.79
N ALA A 298 15.71 21.20 -12.84
CA ALA A 298 14.29 20.91 -13.01
C ALA A 298 13.99 19.41 -13.05
N ARG A 299 14.83 18.60 -13.72
CA ARG A 299 14.69 17.13 -13.73
C ARG A 299 14.92 16.51 -12.36
N ASP A 300 15.96 16.92 -11.65
CA ASP A 300 16.27 16.43 -10.31
C ASP A 300 15.16 16.83 -9.31
N CYS A 301 14.59 18.03 -9.45
CA CYS A 301 13.43 18.52 -8.68
C CYS A 301 12.17 17.70 -8.99
N ALA A 302 11.86 17.43 -10.26
CA ALA A 302 10.71 16.62 -10.65
C ALA A 302 10.81 15.19 -10.08
N ARG A 303 12.01 14.58 -10.12
CA ARG A 303 12.27 13.28 -9.49
C ARG A 303 12.08 13.33 -7.97
N ALA A 304 12.64 14.34 -7.31
CA ALA A 304 12.47 14.54 -5.87
C ALA A 304 10.99 14.75 -5.48
N LEU A 305 10.24 15.53 -6.27
CA LEU A 305 8.83 15.82 -6.01
C LEU A 305 7.95 14.59 -6.19
N SER A 306 8.14 13.83 -7.28
CA SER A 306 7.43 12.56 -7.50
C SER A 306 7.76 11.55 -6.40
N TRP A 307 9.04 11.43 -6.03
CA TRP A 307 9.47 10.58 -4.92
C TRP A 307 8.83 11.01 -3.59
N ALA A 308 8.86 12.29 -3.24
CA ALA A 308 8.29 12.81 -2.00
C ALA A 308 6.76 12.58 -1.95
N ALA A 309 6.06 12.89 -3.04
CA ALA A 309 4.62 12.68 -3.14
C ALA A 309 4.24 11.19 -3.00
N SER A 310 5.05 10.27 -3.51
CA SER A 310 4.79 8.83 -3.41
C SER A 310 5.20 8.19 -2.09
N THR A 311 6.19 8.76 -1.39
CA THR A 311 6.88 8.07 -0.28
C THR A 311 6.55 8.64 1.09
N LEU A 312 6.14 9.92 1.18
CA LEU A 312 5.82 10.51 2.47
C LEU A 312 4.55 9.90 3.08
N PRO A 313 4.51 9.66 4.41
CA PRO A 313 3.27 9.32 5.09
C PRO A 313 2.32 10.53 5.04
N ASP A 314 1.01 10.26 5.10
CA ASP A 314 0.09 11.34 5.41
C ASP A 314 0.40 11.88 6.81
N PRO A 315 0.41 13.22 6.98
CA PRO A 315 0.71 13.80 8.27
C PRO A 315 -0.36 13.36 9.25
N VAL A 316 0.08 12.93 10.44
CA VAL A 316 -0.81 12.71 11.60
C VAL A 316 -1.20 14.09 12.10
N ARG A 317 -2.02 14.81 11.32
CA ARG A 317 -2.58 16.09 11.69
C ARG A 317 -4.10 15.99 11.64
N ASP A 318 -4.63 16.05 12.85
CA ASP A 318 -6.02 16.05 13.27
C ASP A 318 -6.72 17.36 12.83
N ILE A 319 -6.69 17.68 11.52
CA ILE A 319 -7.18 18.95 10.95
C ILE A 319 -8.46 18.75 10.11
N GLY A 320 -8.84 17.52 9.77
CA GLY A 320 -10.22 17.24 9.39
C GLY A 320 -11.08 17.26 10.66
N HIS A 321 -12.21 17.97 10.66
CA HIS A 321 -13.17 18.01 11.77
C HIS A 321 -13.14 16.72 12.57
N LYS A 322 -12.68 16.80 13.83
CA LYS A 322 -12.64 15.64 14.72
C LYS A 322 -14.07 15.14 14.88
N LEU A 323 -14.42 14.11 14.11
CA LEU A 323 -15.41 13.15 14.55
C LEU A 323 -14.65 12.27 15.53
N LYS A 324 -14.61 12.66 16.82
CA LYS A 324 -14.05 11.82 17.88
C LYS A 324 -14.76 10.47 17.80
N HIS A 325 -14.07 9.43 17.35
CA HIS A 325 -14.70 8.13 17.17
C HIS A 325 -14.68 7.38 18.51
N THR A 326 -15.44 7.87 19.49
CA THR A 326 -15.56 7.33 20.87
C THR A 326 -16.29 5.98 20.97
N GLY A 327 -16.21 5.14 19.94
CA GLY A 327 -16.94 3.86 19.92
C GLY A 327 -18.43 4.05 19.61
N GLY A 328 -18.72 4.92 18.65
CA GLY A 328 -20.08 5.18 18.19
C GLY A 328 -20.88 6.11 19.08
N TYR A 329 -20.28 6.95 19.93
CA TYR A 329 -21.02 7.96 20.68
C TYR A 329 -20.50 9.37 20.37
N GLU A 330 -20.87 9.89 19.19
CA GLU A 330 -20.85 11.34 19.00
C GLU A 330 -22.25 11.94 19.06
N VAL A 331 -22.33 12.92 19.94
CA VAL A 331 -23.31 14.00 19.99
C VAL A 331 -23.49 14.52 18.55
N GLY A 332 -24.61 14.15 17.91
CA GLY A 332 -24.93 14.48 16.53
C GLY A 332 -25.06 13.30 15.56
N GLY A 333 -25.05 12.05 16.04
CA GLY A 333 -25.33 10.87 15.22
C GLY A 333 -26.62 11.00 14.39
N ILE A 334 -26.66 10.36 13.21
CA ILE A 334 -27.85 10.34 12.37
C ILE A 334 -28.95 9.59 13.13
N VAL A 335 -29.95 10.34 13.60
CA VAL A 335 -31.11 9.76 14.26
C VAL A 335 -32.12 9.39 13.17
N ASP A 336 -31.97 8.19 12.63
CA ASP A 336 -33.03 7.52 11.88
C ASP A 336 -33.66 6.44 12.77
N PRO A 337 -34.89 6.65 13.28
CA PRO A 337 -35.57 5.69 14.13
C PRO A 337 -35.74 4.31 13.48
N ALA A 338 -36.02 4.26 12.17
CA ALA A 338 -36.24 3.01 11.44
C ALA A 338 -34.95 2.19 11.35
N THR A 339 -33.85 2.82 10.92
CA THR A 339 -32.54 2.16 10.88
C THR A 339 -32.01 1.82 12.27
N THR A 340 -32.29 2.62 13.30
CA THR A 340 -31.86 2.34 14.68
C THR A 340 -32.55 1.10 15.23
N ALA A 341 -33.87 1.01 15.05
CA ALA A 341 -34.66 -0.15 15.44
C ALA A 341 -34.22 -1.41 14.67
N TRP A 342 -33.99 -1.28 13.36
CA TRP A 342 -33.46 -2.36 12.53
C TRP A 342 -32.09 -2.84 13.03
N LEU A 343 -31.15 -1.92 13.30
CA LEU A 343 -29.81 -2.25 13.75
C LEU A 343 -29.85 -3.05 15.05
N ALA A 344 -30.62 -2.61 16.05
CA ALA A 344 -30.75 -3.33 17.32
C ALA A 344 -31.29 -4.77 17.13
N LEU A 345 -32.31 -4.94 16.29
CA LEU A 345 -32.86 -6.26 15.95
C LEU A 345 -31.88 -7.13 15.17
N ALA A 346 -31.19 -6.58 14.19
CA ALA A 346 -30.19 -7.27 13.38
C ALA A 346 -29.00 -7.73 14.23
N GLN A 347 -28.51 -6.92 15.18
CA GLN A 347 -27.42 -7.29 16.10
C GLN A 347 -27.83 -8.47 17.02
N ARG A 348 -29.10 -8.51 17.48
CA ARG A 348 -29.64 -9.66 18.24
C ARG A 348 -29.76 -10.91 17.37
N TRP A 349 -30.25 -10.76 16.14
CA TRP A 349 -30.33 -11.85 15.17
C TRP A 349 -28.95 -12.46 14.90
N VAL A 350 -27.93 -11.63 14.64
CA VAL A 350 -26.55 -12.10 14.47
C VAL A 350 -26.06 -12.87 15.70
N SER A 351 -26.31 -12.35 16.91
CA SER A 351 -25.88 -13.02 18.15
C SER A 351 -26.49 -14.40 18.35
N SER A 352 -27.72 -14.62 17.88
CA SER A 352 -28.40 -15.91 17.98
C SER A 352 -27.97 -16.88 16.87
N VAL A 353 -28.10 -16.46 15.61
CA VAL A 353 -27.84 -17.29 14.41
C VAL A 353 -26.36 -17.62 14.25
N TYR A 354 -25.45 -16.71 14.60
CA TYR A 354 -24.01 -16.92 14.50
C TYR A 354 -23.39 -17.35 15.83
N SER A 355 -24.18 -17.84 16.78
CA SER A 355 -23.66 -18.40 18.03
C SER A 355 -22.64 -19.52 17.74
N GLY A 356 -21.49 -19.46 18.42
CA GLY A 356 -20.39 -20.43 18.21
C GLY A 356 -19.59 -20.28 16.91
N ARG A 357 -19.99 -19.40 15.97
CA ARG A 357 -19.24 -19.19 14.73
C ARG A 357 -18.13 -18.16 14.89
N ARG A 358 -17.00 -18.39 14.21
CA ARG A 358 -15.84 -17.47 14.23
C ARG A 358 -16.10 -16.15 13.50
N ASP A 359 -16.97 -16.17 12.50
CA ASP A 359 -17.34 -15.00 11.67
C ASP A 359 -18.43 -14.11 12.32
N ARG A 360 -18.96 -14.47 13.49
CA ARG A 360 -19.94 -13.67 14.23
C ARG A 360 -19.53 -12.20 14.36
N TRP A 361 -18.28 -11.97 14.74
CA TRP A 361 -17.76 -10.62 15.03
C TRP A 361 -17.63 -9.75 13.78
N THR A 362 -17.26 -10.36 12.64
CA THR A 362 -17.21 -9.65 11.37
C THR A 362 -18.62 -9.37 10.85
N THR A 363 -19.58 -10.27 11.08
CA THR A 363 -21.00 -10.03 10.75
C THR A 363 -21.58 -8.85 11.53
N HIS A 364 -21.28 -8.73 12.83
CA HIS A 364 -21.67 -7.56 13.63
C HIS A 364 -21.14 -6.24 13.04
N ALA A 365 -19.92 -6.24 12.50
CA ALA A 365 -19.32 -5.06 11.86
C ALA A 365 -19.98 -4.73 10.51
N VAL A 366 -20.32 -5.73 9.69
CA VAL A 366 -21.03 -5.53 8.40
C VAL A 366 -22.44 -4.99 8.63
N VAL A 367 -23.18 -5.52 9.62
CA VAL A 367 -24.53 -5.02 9.97
C VAL A 367 -24.48 -3.56 10.42
N GLN A 368 -23.48 -3.18 11.24
CA GLN A 368 -23.26 -1.79 11.62
C GLN A 368 -22.99 -0.90 10.38
N ALA A 369 -22.15 -1.36 9.46
CA ALA A 369 -21.82 -0.62 8.24
C ALA A 369 -23.02 -0.46 7.29
N LEU A 370 -23.92 -1.45 7.23
CA LEU A 370 -25.17 -1.37 6.48
C LEU A 370 -26.12 -0.32 7.08
N ALA A 371 -26.30 -0.31 8.40
CA ALA A 371 -27.08 0.72 9.09
C ALA A 371 -26.51 2.13 8.82
N TRP A 372 -25.20 2.28 8.94
CA TRP A 372 -24.53 3.55 8.63
C TRP A 372 -24.73 3.95 7.16
N GLY A 373 -24.60 3.01 6.22
CA GLY A 373 -24.83 3.25 4.80
C GLY A 373 -26.26 3.69 4.48
N ALA A 374 -27.25 3.05 5.11
CA ALA A 374 -28.65 3.43 4.98
C ALA A 374 -28.93 4.83 5.54
N ALA A 375 -28.34 5.17 6.69
CA ALA A 375 -28.53 6.46 7.32
C ALA A 375 -27.86 7.63 6.57
N VAL A 376 -26.70 7.40 5.93
CA VAL A 376 -25.94 8.46 5.24
C VAL A 376 -26.39 8.68 3.80
N GLY A 377 -26.78 7.62 3.10
CA GLY A 377 -27.08 7.69 1.66
C GLY A 377 -28.09 6.65 1.20
N GLY A 378 -28.86 6.09 2.13
CA GLY A 378 -30.01 5.27 1.82
C GLY A 378 -31.27 6.09 1.62
N GLU A 379 -32.31 5.41 1.18
CA GLU A 379 -33.65 5.94 1.03
C GLU A 379 -34.61 5.10 1.87
N VAL A 380 -35.73 5.68 2.28
CA VAL A 380 -36.79 4.94 2.99
C VAL A 380 -37.92 4.69 2.00
N VAL A 381 -38.16 3.43 1.65
CA VAL A 381 -39.25 3.00 0.77
C VAL A 381 -40.30 2.30 1.61
N ASP A 382 -41.50 2.85 1.69
CA ASP A 382 -42.62 2.31 2.50
C ASP A 382 -42.24 2.03 3.96
N GLY A 383 -41.44 2.91 4.57
CA GLY A 383 -40.96 2.77 5.95
C GLY A 383 -39.81 1.78 6.14
N VAL A 384 -39.32 1.16 5.05
CA VAL A 384 -38.17 0.24 5.07
C VAL A 384 -36.92 0.96 4.58
N PRO A 385 -35.85 1.03 5.38
CA PRO A 385 -34.58 1.58 4.92
C PRO A 385 -33.97 0.73 3.80
N VAL A 386 -33.54 1.36 2.72
CA VAL A 386 -32.91 0.75 1.56
C VAL A 386 -31.51 1.33 1.38
N VAL A 387 -30.52 0.45 1.17
CA VAL A 387 -29.12 0.82 0.99
C VAL A 387 -28.57 0.30 -0.32
N ALA A 388 -27.94 1.19 -1.09
CA ALA A 388 -27.30 0.92 -2.38
C ALA A 388 -25.77 1.09 -2.29
N LEU A 389 -25.15 0.55 -1.24
CA LEU A 389 -23.73 0.78 -0.97
C LEU A 389 -22.87 -0.40 -1.45
N GLY A 390 -21.93 -0.14 -2.37
CA GLY A 390 -21.02 -1.16 -2.88
C GLY A 390 -20.11 -1.74 -1.79
N GLY A 391 -19.74 -3.03 -1.90
CA GLY A 391 -18.96 -3.73 -0.87
C GLY A 391 -17.60 -3.10 -0.53
N ARG A 392 -16.99 -2.34 -1.45
CA ARG A 392 -15.78 -1.53 -1.19
C ARG A 392 -16.04 -0.42 -0.16
N SER A 393 -17.14 0.29 -0.28
CA SER A 393 -17.52 1.32 0.68
C SER A 393 -17.92 0.71 2.03
N LEU A 394 -18.66 -0.41 2.00
CA LEU A 394 -18.98 -1.18 3.21
C LEU A 394 -17.72 -1.71 3.91
N SER A 395 -16.70 -2.14 3.18
CA SER A 395 -15.40 -2.55 3.72
C SER A 395 -14.73 -1.43 4.54
N THR A 396 -14.74 -0.21 4.03
CA THR A 396 -14.23 0.96 4.76
C THR A 396 -15.09 1.27 5.99
N ALA A 397 -16.41 1.31 5.84
CA ALA A 397 -17.35 1.59 6.93
C ALA A 397 -17.39 0.49 8.01
N ALA A 398 -17.06 -0.75 7.66
CA ALA A 398 -16.96 -1.88 8.58
C ALA A 398 -15.59 -1.98 9.25
N GLY A 399 -14.83 -0.88 9.30
CA GLY A 399 -13.59 -0.78 10.08
C GLY A 399 -12.38 -1.37 9.36
N LEU A 400 -12.33 -1.28 8.02
CA LEU A 400 -11.32 -1.88 7.14
C LEU A 400 -11.38 -3.42 7.09
N LEU A 401 -12.58 -3.99 7.18
CA LEU A 401 -12.76 -5.41 6.87
C LEU A 401 -12.34 -5.69 5.42
N PRO A 402 -11.74 -6.86 5.11
CA PRO A 402 -11.47 -7.23 3.73
C PRO A 402 -12.76 -7.23 2.88
N GLU A 403 -12.67 -6.76 1.64
CA GLU A 403 -13.83 -6.67 0.73
C GLU A 403 -14.46 -8.03 0.50
N THR A 404 -13.64 -9.06 0.33
CA THR A 404 -14.09 -10.45 0.18
C THR A 404 -14.87 -10.92 1.40
N THR A 405 -14.41 -10.58 2.61
CA THR A 405 -15.14 -10.88 3.84
C THR A 405 -16.49 -10.17 3.87
N VAL A 406 -16.57 -8.92 3.44
CA VAL A 406 -17.86 -8.21 3.34
C VAL A 406 -18.79 -8.89 2.34
N TRP A 407 -18.30 -9.24 1.15
CA TRP A 407 -19.11 -9.93 0.13
C TRP A 407 -19.60 -11.31 0.62
N ASP A 408 -18.71 -12.10 1.21
CA ASP A 408 -19.03 -13.42 1.76
C ASP A 408 -20.05 -13.31 2.90
N THR A 409 -19.93 -12.30 3.76
CA THR A 409 -20.90 -12.03 4.84
C THR A 409 -22.25 -11.65 4.26
N LEU A 410 -22.32 -10.74 3.28
CA LEU A 410 -23.59 -10.32 2.66
C LEU A 410 -24.28 -11.49 1.95
N ALA A 411 -23.54 -12.28 1.15
CA ALA A 411 -24.06 -13.46 0.47
C ALA A 411 -24.64 -14.45 1.49
N ARG A 412 -23.86 -14.80 2.50
CA ARG A 412 -24.29 -15.73 3.56
C ARG A 412 -25.49 -15.22 4.33
N MET A 413 -25.53 -13.94 4.68
CA MET A 413 -26.68 -13.36 5.39
C MET A 413 -27.95 -13.49 4.56
N ARG A 414 -27.91 -13.24 3.25
CA ARG A 414 -29.09 -13.38 2.37
C ARG A 414 -29.60 -14.81 2.27
N ASP A 415 -28.69 -15.79 2.35
CA ASP A 415 -29.03 -17.21 2.20
C ASP A 415 -29.65 -17.82 3.47
N ILE A 416 -29.60 -17.13 4.61
CA ILE A 416 -30.18 -17.62 5.87
C ILE A 416 -31.67 -17.20 5.97
N PRO A 417 -32.60 -18.15 6.17
CA PRO A 417 -34.00 -17.84 6.40
C PRO A 417 -34.20 -16.88 7.59
N GLY A 418 -35.05 -15.87 7.41
CA GLY A 418 -35.33 -14.86 8.44
C GLY A 418 -34.27 -13.76 8.58
N SER A 419 -33.34 -13.69 7.63
CA SER A 419 -32.33 -12.63 7.54
C SER A 419 -32.93 -11.22 7.62
N PRO A 420 -32.28 -10.29 8.33
CA PRO A 420 -32.64 -8.88 8.33
C PRO A 420 -32.26 -8.15 7.02
N LEU A 421 -31.81 -8.89 6.00
CA LEU A 421 -31.30 -8.34 4.74
C LEU A 421 -32.01 -8.98 3.55
N LEU A 422 -32.68 -8.17 2.73
CA LEU A 422 -33.32 -8.60 1.49
C LEU A 422 -32.66 -7.93 0.29
N LEU A 423 -32.14 -8.72 -0.65
CA LEU A 423 -31.67 -8.18 -1.94
C LEU A 423 -32.89 -7.82 -2.80
N ILE A 424 -33.07 -6.54 -3.09
CA ILE A 424 -34.18 -6.05 -3.93
C ILE A 424 -33.75 -5.84 -5.38
N GLU A 425 -32.48 -5.53 -5.62
CA GLU A 425 -31.94 -5.33 -6.97
C GLU A 425 -30.47 -5.74 -7.01
N ARG A 426 -30.09 -6.49 -8.05
CA ARG A 426 -28.68 -6.84 -8.29
C ARG A 426 -27.95 -5.65 -8.90
N GLY A 427 -26.75 -5.36 -8.40
CA GLY A 427 -25.90 -4.33 -8.97
C GLY A 427 -25.52 -4.64 -10.42
N ALA A 428 -25.52 -3.61 -11.26
CA ALA A 428 -25.16 -3.68 -12.67
C ALA A 428 -24.37 -2.43 -13.08
N GLY A 429 -23.36 -2.62 -13.93
CA GLY A 429 -22.48 -1.54 -14.39
C GLY A 429 -21.80 -0.82 -13.22
N GLN A 430 -22.16 0.44 -12.98
CA GLN A 430 -21.64 1.26 -11.89
C GLN A 430 -22.45 1.13 -10.59
N ASN A 431 -23.66 0.56 -10.67
CA ASN A 431 -24.61 0.49 -9.56
C ASN A 431 -24.29 -0.69 -8.64
N ALA A 432 -24.40 -0.47 -7.33
CA ALA A 432 -24.27 -1.52 -6.33
C ALA A 432 -25.55 -2.35 -6.19
N ASP A 433 -25.45 -3.51 -5.54
CA ASP A 433 -26.62 -4.23 -5.03
C ASP A 433 -27.45 -3.30 -4.14
N ARG A 434 -28.78 -3.33 -4.32
CA ARG A 434 -29.72 -2.63 -3.43
C ARG A 434 -30.30 -3.63 -2.45
N TYR A 435 -30.18 -3.28 -1.17
CA TYR A 435 -30.65 -4.09 -0.05
C TYR A 435 -31.73 -3.35 0.73
N ALA A 436 -32.86 -4.01 0.96
CA ALA A 436 -33.85 -3.59 1.93
C ALA A 436 -33.50 -4.15 3.32
N LEU A 437 -33.48 -3.26 4.31
CA LEU A 437 -33.19 -3.55 5.71
C LEU A 437 -34.49 -3.94 6.42
N VAL A 438 -34.85 -5.22 6.31
CA VAL A 438 -36.13 -5.74 6.80
C VAL A 438 -36.05 -6.24 8.25
N PRO A 439 -37.15 -6.27 9.00
CA PRO A 439 -37.18 -6.90 10.32
C PRO A 439 -36.78 -8.38 10.25
N ALA A 440 -35.88 -8.80 11.13
CA ALA A 440 -35.48 -10.21 11.23
C ALA A 440 -36.67 -11.08 11.69
N LYS A 441 -36.87 -12.24 11.05
CA LYS A 441 -37.88 -13.22 11.48
C LYS A 441 -37.26 -14.20 12.48
N GLY A 442 -38.03 -14.61 13.51
CA GLY A 442 -37.58 -15.60 14.51
C GLY A 442 -36.82 -15.03 15.70
N VAL A 443 -36.69 -13.71 15.82
CA VAL A 443 -36.27 -13.04 17.06
C VAL A 443 -37.52 -12.42 17.67
N GLU A 444 -38.09 -13.07 18.69
CA GLU A 444 -39.21 -12.48 19.43
C GLU A 444 -38.74 -11.14 20.05
N GLY A 445 -39.50 -10.08 19.79
CA GLY A 445 -39.35 -8.81 20.48
C GLY A 445 -39.76 -9.01 21.94
N ALA A 446 -38.82 -9.43 22.78
CA ALA A 446 -39.03 -9.50 24.21
C ALA A 446 -39.30 -8.09 24.75
N GLY A 447 -40.58 -7.76 24.91
CA GLY A 447 -41.14 -6.81 25.87
C GLY A 447 -40.85 -5.32 25.67
N GLY A 448 -41.87 -4.58 25.23
CA GLY A 448 -42.10 -3.17 25.59
C GLY A 448 -41.18 -2.12 24.95
N GLU A 449 -41.78 -0.98 24.61
CA GLU A 449 -41.15 0.21 24.02
C GLU A 449 -39.95 0.78 24.83
N SER A 450 -39.65 0.26 26.02
CA SER A 450 -38.51 0.67 26.87
C SER A 450 -37.28 -0.26 26.84
N ALA A 451 -37.31 -1.42 26.17
CA ALA A 451 -36.18 -2.37 26.16
C ALA A 451 -35.28 -2.30 24.90
N VAL A 452 -35.41 -1.23 24.11
CA VAL A 452 -34.70 -1.08 22.82
C VAL A 452 -33.21 -0.76 22.97
N SER A 453 -32.74 -0.27 24.13
CA SER A 453 -31.41 0.36 24.20
C SER A 453 -30.60 -0.14 25.40
N THR A 454 -29.35 -0.56 25.16
CA THR A 454 -28.17 -0.49 26.08
C THR A 454 -27.02 -1.45 25.71
N ALA A 455 -27.19 -2.39 24.76
CA ALA A 455 -26.10 -3.33 24.44
C ALA A 455 -25.27 -2.96 23.19
N PHE A 456 -25.82 -2.17 22.26
CA PHE A 456 -25.16 -1.86 20.98
C PHE A 456 -25.09 -0.34 20.75
N PRO A 457 -23.99 0.17 20.15
CA PRO A 457 -23.81 1.60 19.92
C PRO A 457 -24.79 2.13 18.88
N PRO A 458 -25.09 3.45 18.86
CA PRO A 458 -25.95 4.07 17.86
C PRO A 458 -25.32 4.02 16.46
N ILE A 459 -26.06 4.49 15.45
CA ILE A 459 -25.67 4.38 14.04
C ILE A 459 -24.37 5.15 13.80
N GLY A 460 -23.34 4.43 13.35
CA GLY A 460 -22.01 4.98 13.09
C GLY A 460 -21.13 3.95 12.41
N ALA A 461 -20.10 4.40 11.68
CA ALA A 461 -19.11 3.50 11.09
C ALA A 461 -18.33 2.75 12.19
N VAL A 462 -17.81 1.58 11.86
CA VAL A 462 -16.96 0.79 12.75
C VAL A 462 -15.57 1.40 12.78
N HIS A 463 -15.06 1.64 13.99
CA HIS A 463 -13.73 2.23 14.17
C HIS A 463 -12.63 1.37 13.52
N PRO A 464 -11.70 1.93 12.71
CA PRO A 464 -10.70 1.16 11.98
C PRO A 464 -9.73 0.39 12.88
N VAL A 465 -9.57 0.79 14.14
CA VAL A 465 -8.69 0.12 15.12
C VAL A 465 -9.03 -1.35 15.34
N TRP A 466 -10.27 -1.74 15.11
CA TRP A 466 -10.70 -3.13 15.20
C TRP A 466 -10.08 -4.03 14.12
N SER A 467 -9.56 -3.46 13.02
CA SER A 467 -8.73 -4.21 12.07
C SER A 467 -7.36 -4.63 12.62
N VAL A 468 -6.87 -3.94 13.66
CA VAL A 468 -5.57 -4.21 14.29
C VAL A 468 -5.74 -4.97 15.60
N VAL A 469 -6.60 -4.48 16.50
CA VAL A 469 -6.87 -5.11 17.80
C VAL A 469 -7.66 -6.40 17.61
N GLY A 470 -8.58 -6.42 16.65
CA GLY A 470 -9.44 -7.55 16.33
C GLY A 470 -10.91 -7.28 16.65
N TYR A 471 -11.79 -7.60 15.70
CA TYR A 471 -13.24 -7.36 15.82
C TYR A 471 -13.91 -8.07 17.00
N ARG A 472 -13.33 -9.19 17.49
CA ARG A 472 -13.83 -9.90 18.69
C ARG A 472 -13.83 -9.03 19.95
N HIS A 473 -12.87 -8.11 20.05
CA HIS A 473 -12.67 -7.30 21.25
C HIS A 473 -13.69 -6.16 21.36
N ARG A 474 -14.27 -5.74 20.22
CA ARG A 474 -15.21 -4.64 20.14
C ARG A 474 -16.41 -4.83 21.07
N VAL A 475 -17.00 -6.02 21.11
CA VAL A 475 -18.23 -6.25 21.88
C VAL A 475 -18.04 -6.02 23.38
N LEU A 476 -16.88 -6.40 23.94
CA LEU A 476 -16.58 -6.18 25.36
C LEU A 476 -16.32 -4.69 25.62
N TYR A 477 -15.60 -4.03 24.72
CA TYR A 477 -15.36 -2.60 24.80
C TYR A 477 -16.66 -1.79 24.73
N ASP A 478 -17.49 -2.05 23.72
CA ASP A 478 -18.80 -1.39 23.52
C ASP A 478 -19.71 -1.64 24.74
N ALA A 479 -19.71 -2.84 25.32
CA ALA A 479 -20.48 -3.15 26.52
C ALA A 479 -20.01 -2.37 27.76
N VAL A 480 -18.70 -2.14 27.92
CA VAL A 480 -18.17 -1.27 28.98
C VAL A 480 -18.51 0.19 28.71
N LEU A 481 -18.48 0.65 27.45
CA LEU A 481 -18.86 2.02 27.11
C LEU A 481 -20.34 2.31 27.35
N ALA A 482 -21.21 1.33 27.11
CA ALA A 482 -22.66 1.43 27.24
C ALA A 482 -23.17 1.15 28.67
N ALA A 483 -22.32 0.67 29.58
CA ALA A 483 -22.68 0.46 30.98
C ALA A 483 -22.70 1.80 31.74
N GLU A 484 -23.79 2.07 32.46
CA GLU A 484 -23.92 3.27 33.31
C GLU A 484 -22.97 3.25 34.51
N SER A 485 -22.53 2.06 34.93
CA SER A 485 -21.61 1.86 36.04
C SER A 485 -20.64 0.72 35.74
N PRO A 486 -19.40 0.75 36.31
CA PRO A 486 -18.43 -0.32 36.14
C PRO A 486 -18.98 -1.67 36.58
N MET A 487 -18.78 -2.69 35.73
CA MET A 487 -19.28 -4.05 35.96
C MET A 487 -18.13 -4.99 36.34
N THR A 488 -18.44 -6.07 37.04
CA THR A 488 -17.48 -7.16 37.27
C THR A 488 -17.18 -7.90 35.96
N VAL A 489 -16.03 -8.59 35.92
CA VAL A 489 -15.60 -9.37 34.75
C VAL A 489 -16.66 -10.42 34.35
N ASP A 490 -17.19 -11.18 35.32
CA ASP A 490 -18.20 -12.22 35.04
C ASP A 490 -19.52 -11.63 34.53
N ALA A 491 -19.99 -10.52 35.11
CA ALA A 491 -21.23 -9.87 34.68
C ALA A 491 -21.13 -9.33 33.24
N LEU A 492 -19.95 -8.82 32.85
CA LEU A 492 -19.70 -8.41 31.47
C LEU A 492 -19.73 -9.61 30.52
N PHE A 493 -19.09 -10.72 30.88
CA PHE A 493 -19.04 -11.90 30.03
C PHE A 493 -20.43 -12.51 29.80
N GLU A 494 -21.27 -12.52 30.85
CA GLU A 494 -22.67 -12.92 30.75
C GLU A 494 -23.46 -11.99 29.83
N ARG A 495 -23.31 -10.67 30.01
CA ARG A 495 -24.01 -9.64 29.19
C ARG A 495 -23.73 -9.78 27.70
N ILE A 496 -22.46 -10.03 27.30
CA ILE A 496 -22.08 -10.15 25.88
C ILE A 496 -22.16 -11.61 25.36
N ARG A 497 -22.52 -12.56 26.24
CA ARG A 497 -22.57 -14.00 25.95
C ARG A 497 -21.26 -14.51 25.34
N ILE A 498 -20.15 -14.25 26.02
CA ILE A 498 -18.82 -14.78 25.68
C ILE A 498 -18.40 -15.84 26.71
N GLY A 499 -17.77 -16.93 26.25
CA GLY A 499 -17.22 -17.93 27.16
C GLY A 499 -16.05 -17.39 27.97
N ARG A 500 -15.90 -17.83 29.24
CA ARG A 500 -14.89 -17.30 30.17
C ARG A 500 -13.47 -17.24 29.61
N SER A 501 -12.96 -18.33 29.04
CA SER A 501 -11.59 -18.37 28.49
C SER A 501 -11.40 -17.30 27.39
N SER A 502 -12.32 -17.22 26.44
CA SER A 502 -12.29 -16.20 25.38
C SER A 502 -12.50 -14.78 25.92
N GLY A 503 -13.29 -14.62 26.98
CA GLY A 503 -13.50 -13.36 27.67
C GLY A 503 -12.22 -12.86 28.33
N TYR A 504 -11.51 -13.72 29.06
CA TYR A 504 -10.25 -13.35 29.72
C TYR A 504 -9.15 -13.00 28.71
N GLU A 505 -9.02 -13.75 27.61
CA GLU A 505 -8.12 -13.37 26.51
C GLU A 505 -8.50 -11.99 25.95
N THR A 506 -9.79 -11.76 25.73
CA THR A 506 -10.30 -10.49 25.18
C THR A 506 -10.01 -9.32 26.12
N LEU A 507 -10.21 -9.51 27.42
CA LEU A 507 -9.90 -8.52 28.44
C LEU A 507 -8.39 -8.25 28.54
N LEU A 508 -7.55 -9.29 28.48
CA LEU A 508 -6.10 -9.15 28.51
C LEU A 508 -5.59 -8.34 27.31
N ASP A 509 -6.07 -8.64 26.11
CA ASP A 509 -5.70 -7.93 24.88
C ASP A 509 -6.13 -6.45 24.95
N LEU A 510 -7.35 -6.16 25.43
CA LEU A 510 -7.85 -4.79 25.60
C LEU A 510 -7.10 -4.00 26.69
N ARG A 511 -6.68 -4.66 27.77
CA ARG A 511 -5.82 -4.06 28.80
C ARG A 511 -4.43 -3.77 28.28
N THR A 512 -3.86 -4.70 27.51
CA THR A 512 -2.56 -4.53 26.85
C THR A 512 -2.59 -3.37 25.86
N ALA A 513 -3.71 -3.19 25.15
CA ALA A 513 -3.94 -2.04 24.27
C ALA A 513 -4.21 -0.71 25.03
N GLY A 514 -4.38 -0.76 26.36
CA GLY A 514 -4.70 0.39 27.20
C GLY A 514 -6.15 0.90 27.07
N LEU A 515 -7.02 0.16 26.36
CA LEU A 515 -8.42 0.53 26.13
C LEU A 515 -9.31 0.25 27.35
N LEU A 516 -8.97 -0.77 28.13
CA LEU A 516 -9.64 -1.13 29.37
C LEU A 516 -8.65 -1.26 30.52
N THR A 517 -9.13 -1.09 31.75
CA THR A 517 -8.41 -1.39 32.98
C THR A 517 -9.31 -2.17 33.94
N VAL A 518 -8.71 -2.79 34.95
CA VAL A 518 -9.42 -3.49 36.03
C VAL A 518 -8.96 -2.88 37.34
N THR A 519 -9.90 -2.41 38.15
CA THR A 519 -9.63 -1.81 39.47
C THR A 519 -9.20 -2.88 40.48
N GLY A 520 -8.70 -2.46 41.64
CA GLY A 520 -8.38 -3.37 42.75
C GLY A 520 -9.57 -4.24 43.18
N ASP A 521 -10.79 -3.71 43.05
CA ASP A 521 -12.04 -4.39 43.39
C ASP A 521 -12.59 -5.29 42.27
N GLY A 522 -11.82 -5.51 41.19
CA GLY A 522 -12.20 -6.41 40.09
C GLY A 522 -13.24 -5.83 39.11
N LEU A 523 -13.48 -4.52 39.15
CA LEU A 523 -14.39 -3.82 38.23
C LEU A 523 -13.66 -3.42 36.96
N VAL A 524 -14.30 -3.64 35.81
CA VAL A 524 -13.74 -3.27 34.50
C VAL A 524 -14.16 -1.85 34.17
N GLN A 525 -13.20 -1.02 33.79
CA GLN A 525 -13.39 0.40 33.45
C GLN A 525 -12.63 0.76 32.17
N ARG A 526 -12.92 1.95 31.63
CA ARG A 526 -12.15 2.53 30.52
C ARG A 526 -10.69 2.72 30.94
N GLY A 527 -9.77 2.33 30.07
CA GLY A 527 -8.35 2.52 30.28
C GLY A 527 -7.87 3.94 29.96
N PRO A 528 -6.57 4.22 30.11
CA PRO A 528 -5.99 5.54 29.86
C PRO A 528 -5.86 5.90 28.38
N THR A 529 -6.12 4.97 27.45
CA THR A 529 -6.05 5.19 26.00
C THR A 529 -7.44 5.04 25.38
N ASP A 530 -7.79 5.92 24.43
CA ASP A 530 -9.01 5.82 23.64
C ASP A 530 -8.75 5.25 22.22
N LEU A 531 -9.83 4.97 21.48
CA LEU A 531 -9.73 4.37 20.15
C LEU A 531 -8.97 5.28 19.17
N ASP A 532 -9.17 6.61 19.25
CA ASP A 532 -8.54 7.60 18.36
C ASP A 532 -7.03 7.67 18.60
N THR A 533 -6.61 7.71 19.87
CA THR A 533 -5.19 7.67 20.26
C THR A 533 -4.56 6.38 19.76
N LEU A 534 -5.25 5.25 19.90
CA LEU A 534 -4.76 3.96 19.42
C LEU A 534 -4.71 3.89 17.89
N ALA A 535 -5.69 4.48 17.18
CA ALA A 535 -5.66 4.61 15.72
C ALA A 535 -4.55 5.53 15.22
N ALA A 536 -4.31 6.65 15.89
CA ALA A 536 -3.22 7.57 15.59
C ALA A 536 -1.87 6.88 15.79
N ARG A 537 -1.68 6.18 16.93
CA ARG A 537 -0.52 5.32 17.16
C ARG A 537 -0.38 4.33 16.01
N HIS A 538 -1.44 3.62 15.63
CA HIS A 538 -1.43 2.64 14.55
C HIS A 538 -1.49 3.21 13.12
N GLY A 539 -1.32 4.53 12.91
CA GLY A 539 -1.31 5.13 11.57
C GLY A 539 -2.57 4.84 10.73
N LEU A 540 -3.72 4.59 11.37
CA LEU A 540 -4.90 4.06 10.69
C LEU A 540 -5.58 5.08 9.78
N ALA A 541 -5.40 6.37 10.04
CA ALA A 541 -5.82 7.42 9.11
C ALA A 541 -5.19 7.23 7.72
N SER A 542 -3.89 6.93 7.67
CA SER A 542 -3.16 6.64 6.42
C SER A 542 -3.65 5.33 5.78
N ALA A 543 -3.94 4.30 6.58
CA ALA A 543 -4.47 3.03 6.08
C ALA A 543 -5.87 3.19 5.45
N VAL A 544 -6.76 3.96 6.11
CA VAL A 544 -8.10 4.31 5.58
C VAL A 544 -7.96 5.10 4.29
N HIS A 545 -7.13 6.15 4.28
CA HIS A 545 -6.88 6.97 3.11
C HIS A 545 -6.37 6.15 1.92
N THR A 546 -5.34 5.32 2.14
CA THR A 546 -4.78 4.42 1.13
C THR A 546 -5.85 3.51 0.53
N ARG A 547 -6.75 2.97 1.35
CA ARG A 547 -7.85 2.12 0.87
C ARG A 547 -8.87 2.91 0.06
N ILE A 548 -9.23 4.12 0.50
CA ILE A 548 -10.13 5.02 -0.25
C ILE A 548 -9.53 5.36 -1.62
N VAL A 549 -8.26 5.76 -1.68
CA VAL A 549 -7.56 6.07 -2.94
C VAL A 549 -7.54 4.85 -3.85
N ARG A 550 -7.24 3.65 -3.33
CA ARG A 550 -7.28 2.42 -4.10
C ARG A 550 -8.67 2.12 -4.65
N HIS A 551 -9.72 2.27 -3.84
CA HIS A 551 -11.09 2.06 -4.29
C HIS A 551 -11.55 3.11 -5.31
N ARG A 552 -11.05 4.35 -5.25
CA ARG A 552 -11.30 5.38 -6.26
C ARG A 552 -10.64 5.00 -7.58
N ALA A 553 -9.36 4.62 -7.56
CA ALA A 553 -8.63 4.13 -8.73
C ALA A 553 -9.30 2.91 -9.36
N GLU A 554 -9.67 1.90 -8.57
CA GLU A 554 -10.40 0.72 -9.05
C GLU A 554 -11.74 1.09 -9.73
N ARG A 555 -12.44 2.12 -9.24
CA ARG A 555 -13.69 2.61 -9.86
C ARG A 555 -13.43 3.36 -11.16
N ILE A 556 -12.36 4.15 -11.26
CA ILE A 556 -11.98 4.84 -12.51
C ILE A 556 -11.71 3.79 -13.59
N VAL A 557 -10.81 2.83 -13.29
CA VAL A 557 -10.45 1.76 -14.22
C VAL A 557 -11.67 0.91 -14.61
N TRP A 558 -12.60 0.68 -13.68
CA TRP A 558 -13.85 -0.04 -13.98
C TRP A 558 -14.77 0.75 -14.91
N ARG A 559 -14.89 2.07 -14.71
CA ARG A 559 -15.70 2.93 -15.60
C ARG A 559 -15.12 2.99 -17.00
N GLU A 560 -13.83 3.22 -17.13
CA GLU A 560 -13.13 3.21 -18.43
C GLU A 560 -13.33 1.87 -19.16
N TRP A 561 -13.29 0.77 -18.41
CA TRP A 561 -13.56 -0.55 -18.96
C TRP A 561 -15.02 -0.68 -19.45
N LEU A 562 -16.00 -0.20 -18.68
CA LEU A 562 -17.41 -0.21 -19.08
C LEU A 562 -17.65 0.63 -20.34
N ASP A 563 -17.07 1.83 -20.40
CA ASP A 563 -17.23 2.76 -21.52
C ASP A 563 -16.66 2.13 -22.80
N ALA A 564 -15.44 1.56 -22.73
CA ALA A 564 -14.83 0.86 -23.86
C ALA A 564 -15.64 -0.37 -24.33
N HIS A 565 -16.33 -1.06 -23.42
CA HIS A 565 -17.20 -2.19 -23.79
C HIS A 565 -18.50 -1.75 -24.42
N GLU A 566 -19.08 -0.62 -23.99
CA GLU A 566 -20.28 -0.08 -24.61
C GLU A 566 -19.97 0.52 -25.99
N GLU A 567 -18.83 1.19 -26.16
CA GLU A 567 -18.33 1.62 -27.48
C GLU A 567 -18.15 0.43 -28.43
N ALA A 568 -17.54 -0.67 -27.96
CA ALA A 568 -17.37 -1.88 -28.77
C ALA A 568 -18.69 -2.56 -29.14
N ARG A 569 -19.71 -2.49 -28.26
CA ARG A 569 -21.07 -3.00 -28.55
C ARG A 569 -21.83 -2.14 -29.53
N THR A 570 -21.61 -0.83 -29.51
CA THR A 570 -22.35 0.16 -30.33
C THR A 570 -21.65 0.50 -31.64
N ALA A 571 -20.39 0.09 -31.81
CA ALA A 571 -19.65 0.26 -33.05
C ALA A 571 -20.38 -0.41 -34.23
N PRO A 572 -20.57 0.31 -35.37
CA PRO A 572 -21.12 -0.30 -36.57
C PRO A 572 -20.25 -1.47 -37.03
N PRO A 573 -20.83 -2.52 -37.65
CA PRO A 573 -20.03 -3.62 -38.18
C PRO A 573 -18.97 -3.04 -39.12
N PRO A 574 -17.75 -3.59 -39.12
CA PRO A 574 -16.74 -3.17 -40.09
C PRO A 574 -17.35 -3.27 -41.48
N PRO A 575 -17.07 -2.31 -42.39
CA PRO A 575 -17.52 -2.43 -43.77
C PRO A 575 -17.13 -3.83 -44.27
N PRO A 576 -18.02 -4.53 -45.00
CA PRO A 576 -17.69 -5.84 -45.52
C PRO A 576 -16.34 -5.74 -46.20
N LEU A 577 -15.42 -6.66 -45.86
CA LEU A 577 -14.17 -6.77 -46.59
C LEU A 577 -14.56 -6.88 -48.05
N VAL A 578 -14.25 -5.84 -48.84
CA VAL A 578 -14.29 -5.95 -50.29
C VAL A 578 -13.27 -7.04 -50.58
N THR A 579 -13.76 -8.25 -50.83
CA THR A 579 -12.98 -9.27 -51.51
C THR A 579 -12.64 -8.63 -52.85
N VAL A 580 -11.46 -8.03 -52.93
CA VAL A 580 -10.83 -7.79 -54.22
C VAL A 580 -10.68 -9.18 -54.80
N ASP A 581 -11.50 -9.48 -55.80
CA ASP A 581 -11.40 -10.69 -56.60
C ASP A 581 -9.94 -10.85 -56.99
N ASP A 582 -9.28 -11.90 -56.48
CA ASP A 582 -7.86 -12.12 -56.67
C ASP A 582 -7.57 -12.72 -58.07
N GLY A 583 -8.58 -12.75 -58.94
CA GLY A 583 -8.48 -13.16 -60.34
C GLY A 583 -8.16 -14.64 -60.51
N ARG A 584 -8.31 -15.46 -59.45
CA ARG A 584 -8.04 -16.91 -59.49
C ARG A 584 -9.27 -17.74 -59.78
N THR A 585 -10.46 -17.15 -59.75
CA THR A 585 -11.71 -17.81 -60.17
C THR A 585 -11.97 -17.43 -61.62
N PRO A 586 -12.30 -18.38 -62.52
CA PRO A 586 -12.65 -18.02 -63.90
C PRO A 586 -13.83 -17.04 -63.88
N PRO A 587 -13.82 -15.98 -64.70
CA PRO A 587 -14.94 -15.05 -64.76
C PRO A 587 -16.19 -15.82 -65.19
N ASP A 588 -17.28 -15.61 -64.45
CA ASP A 588 -18.61 -16.14 -64.76
C ASP A 588 -18.96 -15.73 -66.20
N GLU A 589 -19.30 -16.69 -67.07
CA GLU A 589 -19.59 -16.45 -68.49
C GLU A 589 -20.69 -15.38 -68.68
N GLY A 590 -21.55 -15.19 -67.67
CA GLY A 590 -22.59 -14.17 -67.64
C GLY A 590 -22.10 -12.71 -67.54
N LEU A 591 -20.86 -12.44 -67.10
CA LEU A 591 -20.34 -11.06 -67.03
C LEU A 591 -19.96 -10.55 -68.42
N TRP A 592 -19.42 -11.42 -69.28
CA TRP A 592 -19.06 -11.06 -70.66
C TRP A 592 -20.30 -10.84 -71.53
N ASP A 593 -21.34 -11.66 -71.38
CA ASP A 593 -22.62 -11.48 -72.06
C ASP A 593 -23.32 -10.17 -71.66
N ALA A 594 -23.17 -9.73 -70.39
CA ALA A 594 -23.72 -8.46 -69.91
C ALA A 594 -22.93 -7.24 -70.41
N ILE A 595 -21.61 -7.35 -70.58
CA ILE A 595 -20.76 -6.28 -71.08
C ILE A 595 -20.92 -6.10 -72.60
N MET A 596 -21.07 -7.20 -73.35
CA MET A 596 -21.30 -7.15 -74.80
C MET A 596 -22.74 -6.72 -75.16
N ALA A 597 -23.70 -6.84 -74.23
CA ALA A 597 -25.08 -6.39 -74.42
C ALA A 597 -25.26 -4.86 -74.31
N ASP A 598 -24.26 -4.11 -73.84
CA ASP A 598 -24.31 -2.64 -73.70
C ASP A 598 -23.28 -1.95 -74.63
N GLU A 599 -23.15 -2.47 -75.85
CA GLU A 599 -22.16 -2.08 -76.87
C GLU A 599 -22.29 -0.62 -77.38
N HIS A 600 -23.29 0.15 -76.93
CA HIS A 600 -23.53 1.50 -77.42
C HIS A 600 -22.76 2.62 -76.68
N ARG A 601 -21.88 2.29 -75.73
CA ARG A 601 -21.05 3.29 -75.04
C ARG A 601 -19.55 2.98 -74.92
N TYR A 602 -19.08 1.87 -75.48
CA TYR A 602 -17.64 1.59 -75.49
C TYR A 602 -16.92 2.48 -76.51
N ARG A 603 -16.06 3.38 -76.01
CA ARG A 603 -15.15 4.20 -76.83
C ARG A 603 -13.72 3.67 -76.62
N PRO A 604 -13.10 3.05 -77.64
CA PRO A 604 -11.77 2.43 -77.53
C PRO A 604 -10.67 3.39 -77.04
N GLU A 605 -10.84 4.68 -77.33
CA GLU A 605 -9.91 5.76 -76.94
C GLU A 605 -9.88 6.05 -75.42
N HIS A 606 -10.76 5.44 -74.62
CA HIS A 606 -10.78 5.56 -73.16
C HIS A 606 -10.53 4.22 -72.46
N ASP A 607 -10.13 3.17 -73.18
CA ASP A 607 -9.77 1.90 -72.56
C ASP A 607 -8.42 2.04 -71.83
N PRO A 608 -8.40 2.04 -70.48
CA PRO A 608 -7.16 2.17 -69.72
C PRO A 608 -6.24 0.93 -69.89
N TYR A 609 -6.70 -0.10 -70.58
CA TYR A 609 -6.00 -1.35 -70.85
C TYR A 609 -5.62 -1.54 -72.32
N ALA A 610 -5.86 -0.55 -73.19
CA ALA A 610 -5.46 -0.62 -74.60
C ALA A 610 -3.94 -0.86 -74.80
N ALA A 611 -3.11 -0.43 -73.84
CA ALA A 611 -1.64 -0.59 -73.88
C ALA A 611 -1.13 -1.87 -73.18
N LEU A 612 -2.01 -2.69 -72.58
CA LEU A 612 -1.57 -3.90 -71.86
C LEU A 612 -0.94 -4.99 -72.74
N PRO A 613 -1.35 -5.19 -74.01
CA PRO A 613 -0.68 -6.17 -74.88
C PRO A 613 0.80 -5.82 -75.12
N GLU A 614 1.12 -4.53 -75.32
CA GLU A 614 2.50 -4.07 -75.53
C GLU A 614 3.37 -4.20 -74.26
N LEU A 615 2.77 -4.05 -73.07
CA LEU A 615 3.43 -4.22 -71.77
C LEU A 615 3.65 -5.70 -71.40
N LEU A 616 2.78 -6.61 -71.84
CA LEU A 616 2.93 -8.06 -71.64
C LEU A 616 3.98 -8.66 -72.59
N ASP A 617 4.09 -8.16 -73.82
CA ASP A 617 5.14 -8.57 -74.77
C ASP A 617 6.54 -8.08 -74.35
N ALA A 618 6.64 -6.90 -73.71
CA ALA A 618 7.91 -6.37 -73.18
C ALA A 618 8.46 -7.17 -71.97
N VAL A 619 7.61 -7.90 -71.25
CA VAL A 619 8.02 -8.72 -70.08
C VAL A 619 8.48 -10.13 -70.50
N THR A 620 8.10 -10.60 -71.69
CA THR A 620 8.49 -11.95 -72.19
C THR A 620 9.77 -11.94 -73.03
N ALA A 621 10.26 -10.77 -73.47
CA ALA A 621 11.43 -10.63 -74.32
C ALA A 621 12.62 -9.93 -73.60
N SER A 622 13.24 -10.58 -72.61
CA SER A 622 14.60 -10.21 -72.16
C SER A 622 15.43 -11.45 -71.77
N PRO A 623 16.61 -11.71 -72.39
CA PRO A 623 17.33 -12.97 -72.25
C PRO A 623 18.36 -12.99 -71.10
N ARG A 624 18.53 -14.21 -70.57
CA ARG A 624 19.49 -14.66 -69.54
C ARG A 624 20.91 -14.13 -69.77
N ARG A 625 21.56 -13.62 -68.71
CA ARG A 625 23.04 -13.52 -68.61
C ARG A 625 23.57 -14.41 -67.48
N SER A 626 24.64 -15.10 -67.83
CA SER A 626 25.29 -16.24 -67.19
C SER A 626 26.09 -15.93 -65.92
N ALA A 627 26.34 -17.00 -65.19
CA ALA A 627 27.20 -17.15 -64.02
C ALA A 627 28.66 -16.68 -64.22
N VAL A 628 29.25 -16.13 -63.16
CA VAL A 628 30.71 -16.15 -62.93
C VAL A 628 30.99 -16.42 -61.45
N GLN A 629 32.09 -17.14 -61.25
CA GLN A 629 32.50 -18.03 -60.18
C GLN A 629 33.50 -17.35 -59.24
N LEU A 630 33.49 -17.76 -57.97
CA LEU A 630 34.47 -17.40 -56.93
C LEU A 630 35.86 -17.93 -57.27
N GLY A 631 36.89 -17.08 -57.12
CA GLY A 631 38.31 -17.43 -57.22
C GLY A 631 39.12 -16.66 -56.17
N ALA A 632 39.99 -17.38 -55.46
CA ALA A 632 40.71 -16.96 -54.27
C ALA A 632 42.08 -16.30 -54.55
N ALA A 633 42.60 -15.66 -53.49
CA ALA A 633 44.00 -15.65 -53.03
C ALA A 633 44.88 -14.40 -53.25
N THR A 634 45.60 -14.12 -52.16
CA THR A 634 46.94 -13.51 -51.99
C THR A 634 47.14 -11.98 -52.00
N SER A 635 47.52 -11.48 -50.81
CA SER A 635 48.36 -10.30 -50.49
C SER A 635 49.81 -10.51 -51.03
N PRO A 636 50.80 -9.57 -50.91
CA PRO A 636 50.80 -8.23 -50.31
C PRO A 636 51.61 -7.13 -51.09
N ALA A 637 51.74 -5.96 -50.45
CA ALA A 637 52.91 -5.06 -50.43
C ALA A 637 53.00 -3.85 -51.41
N PRO A 638 53.74 -2.79 -51.02
CA PRO A 638 53.39 -1.38 -51.21
C PRO A 638 54.39 -0.59 -52.08
N ALA A 639 54.10 0.67 -52.41
CA ALA A 639 55.06 1.80 -52.37
C ALA A 639 54.51 3.06 -53.07
N ASP A 640 54.62 4.15 -52.29
CA ASP A 640 54.87 5.55 -52.59
C ASP A 640 55.25 6.07 -54.00
N HIS A 641 54.95 7.37 -54.11
CA HIS A 641 55.53 8.44 -54.96
C HIS A 641 54.93 8.68 -56.36
N LEU A 642 54.00 9.65 -56.45
CA LEU A 642 54.32 11.06 -56.74
C LEU A 642 53.18 11.99 -56.31
#